data_AF-A0A0W0XQG6-F1
#
_entry.id   AF-A0A0W0XQG6-F1
#
_cell.length_a   1.000
_cell.length_b   1.000
_cell.length_c   1.000
_cell.angle_alpha   90.00
_cell.angle_beta   90.00
_cell.angle_gamma   90.00
#
_symmetry.space_group_name_H-M   'P 1'
#
loop_
_entity.id
_entity.type
_entity.pdbx_description
1 polymer ?
#
loop_
_entity_poly.entity_id
_entity_poly.type
_entity_poly.pdbx_seq_one_letter_code
_entity_poly.pdbx_strand_id
1 'polypeptide(L)'
;MQLKSEQTLSSICLKTKLEKEITINTSPEATKQFGTHFLERINTPKGLGTVIGVHNDYLWIWLDSDSGPTYWGNVVDNLFNYPEFSKSNDKNYPEKVKELIPLALQLLWLLTHIDDYSPTALDYTLREALNRSSGHMTQQLRSLFRDFDKLTASDMGILAEEEGLSSGAVTEYLNTATLDTVAEEFNALQRRVQTQLHLLNQQMKHLDKEKTPQLFGLLTTNQSLLKQSHQEMEQTAKRLQSISAQAAHSKKANQFLHFHRLLSALIDVFFDYPTAQPPYDSMEYRDGAAQITQFLYNHGHYFFEGSKNESNNNSKQELSESSSLDVLFLFLLLSGLRLSTSQSGLIYLHLLKQSNIPVEKLDLTPNTFSLVNFSRQHPQHFIEFYQRFFLSEGTFQHKMEELLKKSHPVLLTEAGKWAVYYGLAKQRVVSEDSPPGHALEIKYYLELGIKYLDQAMRSSHSVAAQEIDSLLSTHSEIPCSTALAKALASYFSNTTQRQKARFYLQLAEYQNENSKHSDESSVEQTVNELTLIKIKLDILEKTGREQSQAISTLIHLARQSNQPAGKALLKELSTQLPAVAFAAMVEWEQHHFSQLSLELFELAKKENPVITAWYLNRYHVVTKKIKSDLNVVLQAVAANVEQAIIEFNQLLVSPSFALENKEVILSVLVKADVWQHVYPANLVALILRYHAANAITGHDLDKLMDSMAHASLTDPRKHFELLATVLKEISYLLDTAGFIAFLYAIKRLHISIKTDAKLPVAIATYLIQQELRSPNDKMLIHSFMDRFLTDYPEFGHDLRQDSKAWEIIQQSDQITFFLKRTLRDPETKNEKTEDVTHSNLVSLSLFKHLTGPVNPPLSPMEMQGAKQPTPNS
;
A
#
# COMPACT_ATOMS: atom_id res chain seq x y z
N MET A 1 -8.37 -36.08 10.90
CA MET A 1 -7.68 -34.99 11.61
C MET A 1 -8.64 -34.40 12.60
N GLN A 2 -8.41 -34.62 13.90
CA GLN A 2 -9.27 -34.13 14.98
C GLN A 2 -9.09 -32.62 15.14
N LEU A 3 -10.21 -31.89 15.09
CA LEU A 3 -10.31 -30.49 15.49
C LEU A 3 -9.83 -30.37 16.94
N LYS A 4 -8.80 -29.56 17.18
CA LYS A 4 -8.43 -29.16 18.55
C LYS A 4 -9.66 -28.50 19.19
N SER A 5 -10.10 -29.08 20.29
CA SER A 5 -11.22 -28.61 21.11
C SER A 5 -11.07 -27.13 21.47
N GLU A 6 -12.16 -26.40 21.27
CA GLU A 6 -12.48 -25.11 21.86
C GLU A 6 -12.06 -25.10 23.33
N GLN A 7 -11.02 -24.33 23.67
CA GLN A 7 -10.69 -24.06 25.06
C GLN A 7 -11.54 -22.86 25.50
N THR A 8 -12.66 -23.14 26.16
CA THR A 8 -13.08 -22.29 27.27
C THR A 8 -11.88 -22.20 28.21
N LEU A 9 -11.27 -21.03 28.34
CA LEU A 9 -10.23 -20.80 29.35
C LEU A 9 -10.96 -20.86 30.69
N SER A 10 -11.15 -22.06 31.24
CA SER A 10 -11.58 -22.26 32.63
C SER A 10 -10.41 -22.03 33.58
N SER A 11 -9.17 -22.09 33.07
CA SER A 11 -7.96 -21.76 33.81
C SER A 11 -6.83 -21.30 32.90
N ILE A 12 -6.02 -20.34 33.36
CA ILE A 12 -4.87 -19.79 32.64
C ILE A 12 -3.62 -19.84 33.53
N CYS A 13 -2.48 -20.25 32.99
CA CYS A 13 -1.20 -20.21 33.69
C CYS A 13 -0.48 -18.89 33.40
N LEU A 14 -0.15 -18.11 34.44
CA LEU A 14 0.49 -16.80 34.31
C LEU A 14 1.63 -16.61 35.31
N LYS A 15 2.62 -15.80 34.92
CA LYS A 15 3.66 -15.32 35.83
C LYS A 15 3.19 -14.06 36.54
N THR A 16 3.05 -14.13 37.86
CA THR A 16 2.74 -12.99 38.74
C THR A 16 3.77 -11.86 38.63
N LYS A 17 3.47 -10.69 39.21
CA LYS A 17 4.45 -9.59 39.37
C LYS A 17 5.80 -10.03 39.98
N LEU A 18 5.79 -11.07 40.80
CA LEU A 18 6.98 -11.64 41.45
C LEU A 18 7.61 -12.80 40.66
N GLU A 19 7.28 -12.93 39.37
CA GLU A 19 7.72 -13.98 38.44
C GLU A 19 7.36 -15.42 38.83
N LYS A 20 6.48 -15.60 39.82
CA LYS A 20 5.96 -16.92 40.19
C LYS A 20 4.86 -17.35 39.23
N GLU A 21 4.93 -18.58 38.73
CA GLU A 21 3.87 -19.19 37.93
C GLU A 21 2.69 -19.61 38.81
N ILE A 22 1.50 -19.16 38.44
CA ILE A 22 0.24 -19.51 39.10
C ILE A 22 -0.79 -19.93 38.05
N THR A 23 -1.69 -20.85 38.42
CA THR A 23 -2.84 -21.24 37.59
C THR A 23 -4.09 -20.55 38.11
N ILE A 24 -4.58 -19.57 37.37
CA ILE A 24 -5.75 -18.77 37.72
C ILE A 24 -7.00 -19.40 37.10
N ASN A 25 -8.02 -19.65 37.93
CA ASN A 25 -9.35 -20.05 37.49
C ASN A 25 -10.10 -18.82 36.95
N THR A 26 -10.44 -18.88 35.67
CA THR A 26 -11.09 -17.80 34.92
C THR A 26 -12.56 -18.09 34.65
N SER A 27 -13.11 -19.16 35.24
CA SER A 27 -14.51 -19.54 35.10
C SER A 27 -15.47 -18.44 35.60
N PRO A 28 -16.65 -18.30 34.97
CA PRO A 28 -17.68 -17.38 35.42
C PRO A 28 -18.11 -17.67 36.86
N GLU A 29 -18.20 -18.94 37.24
CA GLU A 29 -18.60 -19.35 38.59
C GLU A 29 -17.60 -18.84 39.65
N ALA A 30 -16.31 -18.88 39.35
CA ALA A 30 -15.28 -18.40 40.28
C ALA A 30 -15.27 -16.87 40.41
N THR A 31 -15.42 -16.15 39.31
CA THR A 31 -15.38 -14.67 39.32
C THR A 31 -16.68 -14.04 39.87
N LYS A 32 -17.84 -14.65 39.59
CA LYS A 32 -19.15 -14.21 40.12
C LYS A 32 -19.22 -14.22 41.64
N GLN A 33 -18.49 -15.10 42.33
CA GLN A 33 -18.40 -15.11 43.79
C GLN A 33 -17.89 -13.77 44.36
N PHE A 34 -17.15 -13.01 43.57
CA PHE A 34 -16.61 -11.69 43.94
C PHE A 34 -17.41 -10.53 43.32
N GLY A 35 -18.57 -10.80 42.69
CA GLY A 35 -19.40 -9.78 42.04
C GLY A 35 -18.77 -9.16 40.79
N THR A 36 -17.83 -9.86 40.14
CA THR A 36 -17.08 -9.36 38.99
C THR A 36 -16.93 -10.43 37.90
N HIS A 37 -16.36 -10.06 36.74
CA HIS A 37 -16.19 -10.91 35.57
C HIS A 37 -14.72 -10.96 35.15
N PHE A 38 -14.35 -12.04 34.46
CA PHE A 38 -13.06 -12.12 33.78
C PHE A 38 -12.89 -10.95 32.80
N LEU A 39 -11.71 -10.31 32.81
CA LEU A 39 -11.36 -9.12 32.02
C LEU A 39 -12.14 -7.84 32.34
N GLU A 40 -12.90 -7.81 33.42
CA GLU A 40 -13.57 -6.57 33.86
C GLU A 40 -12.53 -5.51 34.25
N ARG A 41 -12.71 -4.29 33.74
CA ARG A 41 -11.86 -3.13 34.04
C ARG A 41 -12.36 -2.44 35.29
N ILE A 42 -11.45 -2.22 36.23
CA ILE A 42 -11.77 -1.75 37.57
C ILE A 42 -10.82 -0.64 37.98
N ASN A 43 -11.35 0.36 38.67
CA ASN A 43 -10.51 1.34 39.34
C ASN A 43 -10.04 0.75 40.67
N THR A 44 -8.73 0.84 40.93
CA THR A 44 -8.14 0.39 42.19
C THR A 44 -7.39 1.55 42.86
N PRO A 45 -7.11 1.48 44.17
CA PRO A 45 -6.31 2.49 44.86
C PRO A 45 -4.91 2.71 44.28
N LYS A 46 -4.37 1.71 43.56
CA LYS A 46 -3.04 1.75 42.93
C LYS A 46 -3.09 2.05 41.43
N GLY A 47 -4.24 2.49 40.93
CA GLY A 47 -4.48 2.81 39.53
C GLY A 47 -5.42 1.82 38.85
N LEU A 48 -5.47 1.89 37.52
CA LEU A 48 -6.38 1.09 36.71
C LEU A 48 -5.93 -0.38 36.65
N GLY A 49 -6.88 -1.30 36.76
CA GLY A 49 -6.63 -2.73 36.77
C GLY A 49 -7.63 -3.56 35.98
N THR A 50 -7.22 -4.78 35.66
CA THR A 50 -8.05 -5.79 34.97
C THR A 50 -8.23 -7.02 35.85
N VAL A 51 -9.45 -7.51 35.99
CA VAL A 51 -9.70 -8.79 36.67
C VAL A 51 -9.21 -9.95 35.82
N ILE A 52 -8.34 -10.79 36.38
CA ILE A 52 -7.75 -11.94 35.68
C ILE A 52 -8.38 -13.25 36.14
N GLY A 53 -8.92 -13.34 37.34
CA GLY A 53 -9.64 -14.53 37.82
C GLY A 53 -9.32 -14.85 39.28
N VAL A 54 -9.53 -16.10 39.69
CA VAL A 54 -9.40 -16.55 41.08
C VAL A 54 -8.32 -17.62 41.21
N HIS A 55 -7.42 -17.48 42.17
CA HIS A 55 -6.44 -18.52 42.51
C HIS A 55 -6.28 -18.60 44.02
N ASN A 56 -6.51 -19.79 44.59
CA ASN A 56 -6.58 -20.05 46.04
C ASN A 56 -7.63 -19.17 46.75
N ASP A 57 -8.87 -19.14 46.25
CA ASP A 57 -10.01 -18.39 46.82
C ASP A 57 -9.80 -16.88 46.93
N TYR A 58 -8.89 -16.37 46.11
CA TYR A 58 -8.44 -14.99 46.13
C TYR A 58 -8.59 -14.39 44.73
N LEU A 59 -9.14 -13.17 44.64
CA LEU A 59 -9.28 -12.45 43.38
C LEU A 59 -7.93 -11.90 42.91
N TRP A 60 -7.55 -12.20 41.68
CA TRP A 60 -6.32 -11.74 41.04
C TRP A 60 -6.61 -10.70 39.98
N ILE A 61 -5.85 -9.61 40.03
CA ILE A 61 -5.99 -8.45 39.16
C ILE A 61 -4.64 -8.08 38.53
N TRP A 62 -4.67 -7.56 37.31
CA TRP A 62 -3.50 -7.03 36.63
C TRP A 62 -3.57 -5.51 36.65
N LEU A 63 -2.70 -4.86 37.41
CA LEU A 63 -2.56 -3.41 37.39
C LEU A 63 -1.76 -2.98 36.16
N ASP A 64 -2.19 -1.93 35.46
CA ASP A 64 -1.56 -1.53 34.19
C ASP A 64 -0.07 -1.15 34.34
N SER A 65 0.33 -0.71 35.52
CA SER A 65 1.72 -0.39 35.88
C SER A 65 2.56 -1.61 36.27
N ASP A 66 1.96 -2.80 36.41
CA ASP A 66 2.61 -4.02 36.86
C ASP A 66 3.01 -4.96 35.71
N SER A 67 4.09 -5.70 35.93
CA SER A 67 4.66 -6.67 34.98
C SER A 67 3.87 -7.99 34.87
N GLY A 68 2.96 -8.25 35.81
CA GLY A 68 2.16 -9.48 35.96
C GLY A 68 1.00 -9.30 36.96
N PRO A 69 0.07 -10.28 37.06
CA PRO A 69 -1.06 -10.19 37.97
C PRO A 69 -0.63 -10.24 39.44
N THR A 70 -1.45 -9.59 40.27
CA THR A 70 -1.28 -9.44 41.71
C THR A 70 -2.60 -9.74 42.42
N TYR A 71 -2.51 -10.37 43.59
CA TYR A 71 -3.67 -10.63 44.43
C TYR A 71 -4.31 -9.32 44.94
N TRP A 72 -5.64 -9.22 44.90
CA TRP A 72 -6.44 -8.07 45.34
C TRP A 72 -6.04 -7.51 46.71
N GLY A 73 -5.75 -8.39 47.68
CA GLY A 73 -5.33 -7.98 49.03
C GLY A 73 -4.01 -7.21 49.08
N ASN A 74 -3.15 -7.32 48.07
CA ASN A 74 -1.93 -6.52 47.95
C ASN A 74 -2.16 -5.17 47.26
N VAL A 75 -3.37 -4.93 46.77
CA VAL A 75 -3.76 -3.72 46.05
C VAL A 75 -4.54 -2.76 46.94
N VAL A 76 -5.30 -3.26 47.92
CA VAL A 76 -6.00 -2.45 48.92
C VAL A 76 -5.11 -2.11 50.12
N ASP A 77 -5.11 -0.85 50.57
CA ASP A 77 -4.37 -0.42 51.77
C ASP A 77 -5.17 -0.63 53.07
N ASN A 78 -6.48 -0.93 53.00
CA ASN A 78 -7.32 -1.36 54.13
C ASN A 78 -8.57 -2.10 53.64
N LEU A 79 -8.75 -3.37 54.04
CA LEU A 79 -9.86 -4.24 53.61
C LEU A 79 -11.26 -3.76 54.05
N PHE A 80 -11.35 -2.81 54.98
CA PHE A 80 -12.60 -2.41 55.64
C PHE A 80 -13.05 -0.96 55.39
N ASN A 81 -12.36 -0.18 54.54
CA ASN A 81 -12.72 1.21 54.26
C ASN A 81 -12.46 1.62 52.80
N TYR A 82 -13.21 1.05 51.87
CA TYR A 82 -13.37 1.65 50.55
C TYR A 82 -14.83 1.47 50.09
N PRO A 83 -15.62 2.53 49.88
CA PRO A 83 -16.63 2.45 48.85
C PRO A 83 -15.87 2.36 47.52
N GLU A 84 -16.29 1.49 46.59
CA GLU A 84 -15.82 1.44 45.19
C GLU A 84 -14.69 0.43 44.88
N PHE A 85 -15.05 -0.85 44.82
CA PHE A 85 -14.75 -1.59 43.59
C PHE A 85 -15.61 -0.95 42.49
N SER A 86 -15.12 0.13 41.87
CA SER A 86 -15.86 0.82 40.81
C SER A 86 -15.44 0.30 39.45
N LYS A 87 -16.45 -0.01 38.64
CA LYS A 87 -16.26 -0.34 37.23
C LYS A 87 -15.64 0.86 36.53
N SER A 88 -14.62 0.60 35.72
CA SER A 88 -14.03 1.62 34.86
C SER A 88 -14.64 1.54 33.47
N ASN A 89 -14.84 2.71 32.86
CA ASN A 89 -15.25 2.83 31.45
C ASN A 89 -14.04 2.81 30.49
N ASP A 90 -12.82 2.64 31.00
CA ASP A 90 -11.62 2.53 30.16
C ASP A 90 -11.65 1.23 29.35
N LYS A 91 -11.35 1.36 28.05
CA LYS A 91 -11.38 0.28 27.05
C LYS A 91 -9.98 -0.21 26.66
N ASN A 92 -8.91 0.39 27.19
CA ASN A 92 -7.54 0.03 26.85
C ASN A 92 -7.01 -1.03 27.82
N TYR A 93 -6.62 -2.19 27.27
CA TYR A 93 -5.95 -3.26 28.00
C TYR A 93 -4.42 -3.22 27.78
N PRO A 94 -3.60 -3.58 28.79
CA PRO A 94 -2.17 -3.83 28.59
C PRO A 94 -1.92 -4.96 27.58
N GLU A 95 -0.86 -4.86 26.76
CA GLU A 95 -0.55 -5.85 25.70
C GLU A 95 -0.55 -7.31 26.19
N LYS A 96 0.04 -7.58 27.35
CA LYS A 96 0.07 -8.93 27.95
C LYS A 96 -1.31 -9.46 28.37
N VAL A 97 -2.24 -8.55 28.69
CA VAL A 97 -3.63 -8.93 29.02
C VAL A 97 -4.41 -9.23 27.74
N LYS A 98 -4.08 -8.56 26.63
CA LYS A 98 -4.68 -8.84 25.32
C LYS A 98 -4.39 -10.27 24.83
N GLU A 99 -3.23 -10.82 25.21
CA GLU A 99 -2.85 -12.21 24.91
C GLU A 99 -3.75 -13.26 25.59
N LEU A 100 -4.48 -12.87 26.65
CA LEU A 100 -5.35 -13.76 27.42
C LEU A 100 -6.75 -13.93 26.83
N ILE A 101 -7.05 -13.19 25.76
CA ILE A 101 -8.38 -13.12 25.15
C ILE A 101 -8.51 -14.26 24.13
N PRO A 102 -9.62 -15.03 24.14
CA PRO A 102 -9.82 -16.13 23.21
C PRO A 102 -9.66 -15.70 21.74
N LEU A 103 -8.80 -16.40 21.01
CA LEU A 103 -8.44 -16.04 19.63
C LEU A 103 -9.55 -16.30 18.59
N ALA A 104 -10.52 -17.16 18.90
CA ALA A 104 -11.61 -17.54 18.00
C ALA A 104 -12.96 -17.36 18.71
N LEU A 105 -13.68 -16.29 18.36
CA LEU A 105 -15.02 -16.03 18.85
C LEU A 105 -16.05 -16.71 17.94
N GLN A 106 -17.11 -17.29 18.51
CA GLN A 106 -18.31 -17.74 17.79
C GLN A 106 -19.53 -16.99 18.31
N LEU A 107 -20.19 -16.18 17.47
CA LEU A 107 -21.33 -15.35 17.90
C LEU A 107 -22.50 -16.16 18.50
N LEU A 108 -22.80 -17.34 17.97
CA LEU A 108 -23.87 -18.20 18.52
C LEU A 108 -23.52 -18.77 19.90
N TRP A 109 -22.25 -19.13 20.13
CA TRP A 109 -21.79 -19.55 21.45
C TRP A 109 -21.84 -18.36 22.44
N LEU A 110 -21.41 -17.19 21.99
CA LEU A 110 -21.44 -15.95 22.77
C LEU A 110 -22.87 -15.56 23.18
N LEU A 111 -23.85 -15.76 22.29
CA LEU A 111 -25.27 -15.53 22.60
C LEU A 111 -25.74 -16.33 23.83
N THR A 112 -25.24 -17.55 24.01
CA THR A 112 -25.59 -18.41 25.14
C THR A 112 -24.82 -18.10 26.44
N HIS A 113 -23.71 -17.35 26.36
CA HIS A 113 -22.82 -17.04 27.50
C HIS A 113 -22.62 -15.53 27.69
N ILE A 114 -23.48 -14.69 27.11
CA ILE A 114 -23.26 -13.23 27.09
C ILE A 114 -23.24 -12.60 28.48
N ASP A 115 -23.94 -13.21 29.43
CA ASP A 115 -23.98 -12.80 30.83
C ASP A 115 -22.68 -13.07 31.59
N ASP A 116 -21.80 -13.89 31.03
CA ASP A 116 -20.47 -14.14 31.59
C ASP A 116 -19.46 -13.06 31.19
N TYR A 117 -19.83 -12.19 30.24
CA TYR A 117 -19.00 -11.07 29.79
C TYR A 117 -19.48 -9.75 30.38
N SER A 118 -18.54 -8.93 30.85
CA SER A 118 -18.83 -7.51 31.10
C SER A 118 -19.01 -6.77 29.76
N PRO A 119 -19.73 -5.62 29.72
CA PRO A 119 -19.86 -4.82 28.49
C PRO A 119 -18.51 -4.43 27.88
N THR A 120 -17.52 -4.11 28.71
CA THR A 120 -16.16 -3.75 28.27
C THR A 120 -15.40 -4.93 27.68
N ALA A 121 -15.47 -6.11 28.33
CA ALA A 121 -14.84 -7.32 27.82
C ALA A 121 -15.51 -7.78 26.51
N LEU A 122 -16.83 -7.67 26.41
CA LEU A 122 -17.61 -7.98 25.21
C LEU A 122 -17.21 -7.09 24.02
N ASP A 123 -17.25 -5.77 24.19
CA ASP A 123 -16.86 -4.77 23.17
C ASP A 123 -15.43 -5.02 22.68
N TYR A 124 -14.49 -5.25 23.60
CA TYR A 124 -13.09 -5.48 23.25
C TYR A 124 -12.89 -6.82 22.52
N THR A 125 -13.52 -7.91 22.98
CA THR A 125 -13.43 -9.23 22.36
C THR A 125 -13.97 -9.21 20.92
N LEU A 126 -15.09 -8.53 20.71
CA LEU A 126 -15.69 -8.34 19.39
C LEU A 126 -14.80 -7.49 18.48
N ARG A 127 -14.18 -6.41 18.99
CA ARG A 127 -13.22 -5.58 18.23
C ARG A 127 -12.01 -6.38 17.78
N GLU A 128 -11.41 -7.15 18.68
CA GLU A 128 -10.23 -7.94 18.37
C GLU A 128 -10.56 -9.05 17.34
N ALA A 129 -11.72 -9.69 17.47
CA ALA A 129 -12.20 -10.65 16.49
C ALA A 129 -12.41 -10.01 15.10
N LEU A 130 -12.96 -8.79 15.05
CA LEU A 130 -13.15 -8.04 13.81
C LEU A 130 -11.82 -7.57 13.20
N ASN A 131 -10.85 -7.15 14.02
CA ASN A 131 -9.49 -6.76 13.60
C ASN A 131 -8.73 -7.91 12.96
N ARG A 132 -8.87 -9.12 13.49
CA ARG A 132 -8.15 -10.31 13.00
C ARG A 132 -8.73 -10.89 11.72
N SER A 133 -10.05 -10.97 11.62
CA SER A 133 -10.70 -11.50 10.41
C SER A 133 -12.12 -10.95 10.25
N SER A 134 -12.23 -9.87 9.49
CA SER A 134 -13.53 -9.29 9.12
C SER A 134 -14.42 -10.26 8.33
N GLY A 135 -13.84 -11.13 7.49
CA GLY A 135 -14.57 -12.15 6.73
C GLY A 135 -15.19 -13.23 7.61
N HIS A 136 -14.45 -13.70 8.61
CA HIS A 136 -14.98 -14.68 9.55
C HIS A 136 -16.11 -14.08 10.40
N MET A 137 -15.95 -12.86 10.92
CA MET A 137 -17.03 -12.15 11.63
C MET A 137 -18.28 -12.01 10.77
N THR A 138 -18.10 -11.66 9.50
CA THR A 138 -19.19 -11.53 8.52
C THR A 138 -19.91 -12.85 8.26
N GLN A 139 -19.20 -13.97 8.19
CA GLN A 139 -19.82 -15.29 8.08
C GLN A 139 -20.62 -15.67 9.34
N GLN A 140 -20.14 -15.27 10.51
CA GLN A 140 -20.84 -15.52 11.77
C GLN A 140 -22.10 -14.67 11.92
N LEU A 141 -22.09 -13.41 11.46
CA LEU A 141 -23.29 -12.57 11.41
C LEU A 141 -24.41 -13.23 10.60
N ARG A 142 -24.11 -13.83 9.44
CA ARG A 142 -25.10 -14.60 8.66
C ARG A 142 -25.71 -15.74 9.47
N SER A 143 -24.89 -16.41 10.26
CA SER A 143 -25.33 -17.55 11.07
C SER A 143 -26.19 -17.09 12.26
N LEU A 144 -25.80 -15.99 12.91
CA LEU A 144 -26.54 -15.35 13.98
C LEU A 144 -27.92 -14.88 13.50
N PHE A 145 -27.99 -14.17 12.38
CA PHE A 145 -29.25 -13.67 11.81
C PHE A 145 -30.16 -14.78 11.33
N ARG A 146 -29.61 -15.83 10.70
CA ARG A 146 -30.40 -17.02 10.32
C ARG A 146 -31.00 -17.71 11.55
N ASP A 147 -30.31 -17.69 12.69
CA ASP A 147 -30.84 -18.27 13.92
C ASP A 147 -31.98 -17.44 14.50
N PHE A 148 -31.87 -16.10 14.42
CA PHE A 148 -32.97 -15.20 14.76
C PHE A 148 -34.20 -15.41 13.87
N ASP A 149 -34.02 -15.60 12.56
CA ASP A 149 -35.13 -15.84 11.61
C ASP A 149 -35.93 -17.12 11.91
N LYS A 150 -35.40 -18.03 12.74
CA LYS A 150 -36.14 -19.22 13.19
C LYS A 150 -37.13 -18.91 14.31
N LEU A 151 -37.04 -17.75 14.95
CA LEU A 151 -38.00 -17.32 15.97
C LEU A 151 -39.35 -17.04 15.28
N THR A 152 -40.43 -17.62 15.79
CA THR A 152 -41.75 -17.48 15.16
C THR A 152 -42.37 -16.11 15.47
N ALA A 153 -43.28 -15.63 14.62
CA ALA A 153 -44.00 -14.37 14.87
C ALA A 153 -44.77 -14.37 16.21
N SER A 154 -45.24 -15.53 16.67
CA SER A 154 -45.83 -15.71 18.01
C SER A 154 -44.80 -15.59 19.12
N ASP A 155 -43.56 -16.02 18.91
CA ASP A 155 -42.48 -15.82 19.88
C ASP A 155 -42.15 -14.32 19.98
N MET A 156 -42.15 -13.59 18.86
CA MET A 156 -41.85 -12.16 18.82
C MET A 156 -42.95 -11.27 19.43
N GLY A 157 -44.23 -11.63 19.27
CA GLY A 157 -45.35 -10.89 19.89
C GLY A 157 -45.37 -10.98 21.42
N ILE A 158 -44.91 -12.12 21.96
CA ILE A 158 -44.81 -12.36 23.41
C ILE A 158 -43.65 -11.56 24.04
N LEU A 159 -42.61 -11.25 23.27
CA LEU A 159 -41.40 -10.55 23.72
C LEU A 159 -41.57 -9.03 23.86
N ALA A 160 -42.59 -8.45 23.21
CA ALA A 160 -42.87 -7.03 23.26
C ALA A 160 -43.70 -6.59 24.49
N GLU A 161 -44.23 -7.55 25.27
CA GLU A 161 -45.18 -7.28 26.37
C GLU A 161 -44.54 -7.29 27.78
N GLU A 162 -43.29 -7.74 27.98
CA GLU A 162 -42.67 -7.84 29.32
C GLU A 162 -41.36 -7.04 29.48
N GLU A 163 -41.46 -5.75 29.82
CA GLU A 163 -40.39 -5.03 30.51
C GLU A 163 -40.56 -5.22 32.04
N GLY A 164 -39.72 -6.04 32.68
CA GLY A 164 -39.75 -6.08 34.15
C GLY A 164 -38.93 -7.14 34.89
N LEU A 165 -38.31 -8.11 34.22
CA LEU A 165 -37.53 -9.13 34.93
C LEU A 165 -36.04 -8.75 35.00
N SER A 166 -35.60 -8.41 36.21
CA SER A 166 -34.19 -8.26 36.53
C SER A 166 -33.45 -9.60 36.33
N SER A 167 -32.32 -9.55 35.64
CA SER A 167 -31.57 -10.71 35.14
C SER A 167 -31.04 -11.66 36.23
N GLY A 168 -31.11 -11.30 37.51
CA GLY A 168 -30.50 -12.05 38.61
C GLY A 168 -31.29 -13.25 39.12
N ALA A 169 -32.62 -13.30 38.93
CA ALA A 169 -33.47 -14.32 39.57
C ALA A 169 -33.94 -15.45 38.63
N VAL A 170 -33.75 -15.29 37.32
CA VAL A 170 -34.31 -16.21 36.30
C VAL A 170 -33.35 -17.37 35.98
N THR A 171 -32.03 -17.19 36.17
CA THR A 171 -31.02 -18.21 35.84
C THR A 171 -31.02 -19.40 36.78
N GLU A 172 -31.35 -19.24 38.07
CA GLU A 172 -31.51 -20.38 39.00
C GLU A 172 -32.79 -21.18 38.74
N TYR A 173 -33.79 -20.58 38.07
CA TYR A 173 -35.09 -21.20 37.82
C TYR A 173 -35.15 -22.12 36.58
N LEU A 174 -34.12 -22.09 35.71
CA LEU A 174 -34.18 -22.67 34.36
C LEU A 174 -33.55 -24.07 34.19
N ASN A 175 -33.33 -24.82 35.29
CA ASN A 175 -33.02 -26.25 35.20
C ASN A 175 -34.29 -27.05 34.86
N THR A 176 -34.69 -26.98 33.60
CA THR A 176 -35.96 -27.49 33.03
C THR A 176 -35.98 -29.01 32.79
N ALA A 177 -34.82 -29.66 32.68
CA ALA A 177 -34.76 -31.11 32.47
C ALA A 177 -35.37 -31.91 33.64
N THR A 178 -35.42 -31.34 34.85
CA THR A 178 -36.01 -31.98 36.04
C THR A 178 -37.52 -31.70 36.16
N LEU A 179 -38.02 -30.59 35.63
CA LEU A 179 -39.43 -30.20 35.76
C LEU A 179 -40.33 -30.94 34.77
N ASP A 180 -39.87 -31.16 33.54
CA ASP A 180 -40.63 -31.90 32.53
C ASP A 180 -40.69 -33.40 32.86
N THR A 181 -39.59 -33.98 33.38
CA THR A 181 -39.55 -35.36 33.87
C THR A 181 -40.45 -35.55 35.09
N VAL A 182 -40.43 -34.60 36.04
CA VAL A 182 -41.36 -34.61 37.19
C VAL A 182 -42.81 -34.47 36.74
N ALA A 183 -43.12 -33.67 35.72
CA ALA A 183 -44.47 -33.56 35.18
C ALA A 183 -44.96 -34.86 34.52
N GLU A 184 -44.10 -35.57 33.78
CA GLU A 184 -44.43 -36.87 33.18
C GLU A 184 -44.67 -37.95 34.24
N GLU A 185 -43.79 -38.05 35.23
CA GLU A 185 -43.95 -38.98 36.36
C GLU A 185 -45.21 -38.70 37.17
N PHE A 186 -45.51 -37.42 37.42
CA PHE A 186 -46.71 -37.00 38.13
C PHE A 186 -48.00 -37.32 37.35
N ASN A 187 -48.00 -37.09 36.04
CA ASN A 187 -49.12 -37.47 35.16
C ASN A 187 -49.32 -39.00 35.13
N ALA A 188 -48.24 -39.80 35.15
CA ALA A 188 -48.33 -41.25 35.26
C ALA A 188 -48.92 -41.70 36.60
N LEU A 189 -48.57 -41.03 37.70
CA LEU A 189 -49.14 -41.28 39.03
C LEU A 189 -50.64 -40.97 39.07
N GLN A 190 -51.06 -39.84 38.46
CA GLN A 190 -52.46 -39.45 38.36
C GLN A 190 -53.29 -40.52 37.60
N ARG A 191 -52.79 -41.02 36.46
CA ARG A 191 -53.45 -42.09 35.70
C ARG A 191 -53.59 -43.38 36.51
N ARG A 192 -52.59 -43.73 37.34
CA ARG A 192 -52.66 -44.90 38.23
C ARG A 192 -53.75 -44.75 39.29
N VAL A 193 -53.85 -43.60 39.94
CA VAL A 193 -54.92 -43.31 40.92
C VAL A 193 -56.30 -43.37 40.27
N GLN A 194 -56.45 -42.81 39.06
CA GLN A 194 -57.69 -42.89 38.29
C GLN A 194 -58.08 -44.33 37.94
N THR A 195 -57.09 -45.18 37.60
CA THR A 195 -57.30 -46.61 37.32
C THR A 195 -57.72 -47.37 38.57
N GLN A 196 -57.09 -47.10 39.72
CA GLN A 196 -57.46 -47.70 41.01
C GLN A 196 -58.88 -47.28 41.45
N LEU A 197 -59.25 -46.03 41.21
CA LEU A 197 -60.59 -45.50 41.48
C LEU A 197 -61.64 -46.18 40.58
N HIS A 198 -61.31 -46.44 39.32
CA HIS A 198 -62.19 -47.19 38.41
C HIS A 198 -62.37 -48.65 38.87
N LEU A 199 -61.28 -49.32 39.26
CA LEU A 199 -61.32 -50.69 39.77
C LEU A 199 -62.14 -50.79 41.07
N LEU A 200 -61.95 -49.85 42.00
CA LEU A 200 -62.71 -49.76 43.24
C LEU A 200 -64.21 -49.57 42.97
N ASN A 201 -64.56 -48.69 42.02
CA ASN A 201 -65.95 -48.49 41.60
C ASN A 201 -66.58 -49.76 40.99
N GLN A 202 -65.82 -50.54 40.23
CA GLN A 202 -66.30 -51.81 39.69
C GLN A 202 -66.52 -52.84 40.81
N GLN A 203 -65.57 -52.97 41.75
CA GLN A 203 -65.68 -53.87 42.89
C GLN A 203 -66.88 -53.52 43.79
N MET A 204 -67.15 -52.24 44.00
CA MET A 204 -68.33 -51.77 44.75
C MET A 204 -69.67 -52.10 44.07
N LYS A 205 -69.73 -52.23 42.73
CA LYS A 205 -70.96 -52.63 42.02
C LYS A 205 -71.36 -54.08 42.26
N HIS A 206 -70.42 -54.94 42.62
CA HIS A 206 -70.64 -56.36 42.88
C HIS A 206 -70.92 -56.68 44.35
N LEU A 207 -70.85 -55.67 45.24
CA LEU A 207 -71.10 -55.83 46.66
C LEU A 207 -72.57 -55.55 47.00
N ASP A 208 -73.17 -56.47 47.75
CA ASP A 208 -74.54 -56.36 48.23
C ASP A 208 -74.57 -55.50 49.52
N LYS A 209 -75.12 -54.29 49.40
CA LYS A 209 -75.08 -53.25 50.44
C LYS A 209 -75.74 -53.70 51.75
N GLU A 210 -76.72 -54.61 51.67
CA GLU A 210 -77.48 -55.10 52.83
C GLU A 210 -76.75 -56.21 53.61
N LYS A 211 -75.84 -56.96 52.97
CA LYS A 211 -75.16 -58.10 53.59
C LYS A 211 -73.85 -57.74 54.29
N THR A 212 -73.14 -56.70 53.83
CA THR A 212 -71.84 -56.29 54.39
C THR A 212 -71.73 -54.76 54.53
N PRO A 213 -72.51 -54.14 55.43
CA PRO A 213 -72.60 -52.67 55.53
C PRO A 213 -71.30 -52.01 55.99
N GLN A 214 -70.51 -52.67 56.87
CA GLN A 214 -69.23 -52.13 57.35
C GLN A 214 -68.16 -52.07 56.24
N LEU A 215 -68.08 -53.12 55.40
CA LEU A 215 -67.17 -53.18 54.26
C LEU A 215 -67.57 -52.14 53.20
N PHE A 216 -68.87 -51.99 52.94
CA PHE A 216 -69.38 -50.97 52.03
C PHE A 216 -69.08 -49.56 52.52
N GLY A 217 -69.23 -49.30 53.82
CA GLY A 217 -68.84 -48.03 54.45
C GLY A 217 -67.35 -47.71 54.27
N LEU A 218 -66.46 -48.66 54.57
CA LEU A 218 -65.02 -48.50 54.39
C LEU A 218 -64.63 -48.23 52.92
N LEU A 219 -65.20 -48.97 51.98
CA LEU A 219 -64.92 -48.78 50.54
C LEU A 219 -65.45 -47.44 50.03
N THR A 220 -66.60 -46.98 50.54
CA THR A 220 -67.15 -45.66 50.20
C THR A 220 -66.25 -44.53 50.72
N THR A 221 -65.71 -44.66 51.94
CA THR A 221 -64.74 -43.70 52.50
C THR A 221 -63.44 -43.70 51.70
N ASN A 222 -62.92 -44.87 51.32
CA ASN A 222 -61.73 -44.96 50.48
C ASN A 222 -61.98 -44.39 49.07
N GLN A 223 -63.19 -44.58 48.52
CA GLN A 223 -63.60 -43.99 47.26
C GLN A 223 -63.64 -42.45 47.35
N SER A 224 -64.17 -41.89 48.44
CA SER A 224 -64.17 -40.43 48.63
C SER A 224 -62.76 -39.87 48.79
N LEU A 225 -61.89 -40.55 49.54
CA LEU A 225 -60.48 -40.14 49.72
C LEU A 225 -59.70 -40.21 48.41
N LEU A 226 -59.87 -41.26 47.61
CA LEU A 226 -59.22 -41.38 46.29
C LEU A 226 -59.77 -40.35 45.29
N LYS A 227 -61.07 -40.03 45.33
CA LYS A 227 -61.65 -38.95 44.50
C LYS A 227 -61.07 -37.60 44.87
N GLN A 228 -60.96 -37.31 46.17
CA GLN A 228 -60.35 -36.08 46.65
C GLN A 228 -58.88 -35.98 46.23
N SER A 229 -58.11 -37.05 46.44
CA SER A 229 -56.70 -37.11 46.03
C SER A 229 -56.54 -36.95 44.51
N HIS A 230 -57.41 -37.54 43.69
CA HIS A 230 -57.40 -37.33 42.24
C HIS A 230 -57.69 -35.87 41.85
N GLN A 231 -58.64 -35.21 42.51
CA GLN A 231 -58.96 -33.79 42.25
C GLN A 231 -57.79 -32.87 42.64
N GLU A 232 -57.17 -33.10 43.79
CA GLU A 232 -55.98 -32.35 44.22
C GLU A 232 -54.80 -32.59 43.28
N MET A 233 -54.58 -33.83 42.81
CA MET A 233 -53.58 -34.14 41.80
C MET A 233 -53.88 -33.46 40.46
N GLU A 234 -55.13 -33.41 40.02
CA GLU A 234 -55.51 -32.72 38.77
C GLU A 234 -55.24 -31.21 38.85
N GLN A 235 -55.49 -30.58 40.00
CA GLN A 235 -55.16 -29.17 40.23
C GLN A 235 -53.65 -28.93 40.22
N THR A 236 -52.87 -29.82 40.84
CA THR A 236 -51.40 -29.75 40.84
C THR A 236 -50.82 -29.97 39.45
N ALA A 237 -51.37 -30.89 38.65
CA ALA A 237 -50.96 -31.12 37.26
C ALA A 237 -51.19 -29.87 36.38
N LYS A 238 -52.36 -29.22 36.52
CA LYS A 238 -52.65 -27.94 35.82
C LYS A 238 -51.68 -26.83 36.20
N ARG A 239 -51.31 -26.74 37.49
CA ARG A 239 -50.29 -25.78 37.97
C ARG A 239 -48.89 -26.07 37.44
N LEU A 240 -48.49 -27.35 37.38
CA LEU A 240 -47.19 -27.75 36.80
C LEU A 240 -47.12 -27.42 35.31
N GLN A 241 -48.22 -27.65 34.56
CA GLN A 241 -48.29 -27.27 33.15
C GLN A 241 -48.21 -25.75 32.95
N SER A 242 -48.87 -24.93 33.80
CA SER A 242 -48.73 -23.48 33.72
C SER A 242 -47.31 -23.00 34.05
N ILE A 243 -46.62 -23.64 35.02
CA ILE A 243 -45.23 -23.33 35.36
C ILE A 243 -44.27 -23.72 34.23
N SER A 244 -44.45 -24.88 33.59
CA SER A 244 -43.64 -25.30 32.44
C SER A 244 -43.83 -24.35 31.24
N ALA A 245 -45.06 -23.92 30.97
CA ALA A 245 -45.34 -22.90 29.94
C ALA A 245 -44.69 -21.55 30.27
N GLN A 246 -44.74 -21.10 31.53
CA GLN A 246 -44.11 -19.86 31.99
C GLN A 246 -42.57 -19.95 31.96
N ALA A 247 -41.99 -21.10 32.27
CA ALA A 247 -40.55 -21.33 32.16
C ALA A 247 -40.08 -21.33 30.69
N ALA A 248 -40.85 -21.95 29.79
CA ALA A 248 -40.59 -21.90 28.35
C ALA A 248 -40.70 -20.46 27.80
N HIS A 249 -41.65 -19.68 28.32
CA HIS A 249 -41.83 -18.25 28.04
C HIS A 249 -40.60 -17.44 28.48
N SER A 250 -40.19 -17.54 29.74
CA SER A 250 -39.01 -16.84 30.27
C SER A 250 -37.71 -17.22 29.54
N LYS A 251 -37.58 -18.47 29.05
CA LYS A 251 -36.43 -18.90 28.26
C LYS A 251 -36.32 -18.18 26.92
N LYS A 252 -37.45 -18.02 26.21
CA LYS A 252 -37.50 -17.27 24.93
C LYS A 252 -37.25 -15.78 25.16
N ALA A 253 -37.81 -15.22 26.23
CA ALA A 253 -37.53 -13.85 26.68
C ALA A 253 -36.04 -13.60 26.92
N ASN A 254 -35.38 -14.50 27.64
CA ASN A 254 -33.96 -14.34 27.93
C ASN A 254 -33.08 -14.46 26.67
N GLN A 255 -33.42 -15.36 25.75
CA GLN A 255 -32.72 -15.49 24.45
C GLN A 255 -32.80 -14.20 23.62
N PHE A 256 -33.97 -13.55 23.60
CA PHE A 256 -34.13 -12.28 22.91
C PHE A 256 -33.33 -11.15 23.56
N LEU A 257 -33.33 -11.06 24.90
CA LEU A 257 -32.54 -10.08 25.63
C LEU A 257 -31.03 -10.25 25.35
N HIS A 258 -30.55 -11.49 25.37
CA HIS A 258 -29.16 -11.82 25.02
C HIS A 258 -28.84 -11.43 23.58
N PHE A 259 -29.77 -11.67 22.65
CA PHE A 259 -29.62 -11.30 21.25
C PHE A 259 -29.53 -9.79 21.07
N HIS A 260 -30.43 -9.05 21.71
CA HIS A 260 -30.43 -7.59 21.69
C HIS A 260 -29.11 -7.04 22.25
N ARG A 261 -28.65 -7.55 23.40
CA ARG A 261 -27.38 -7.16 24.02
C ARG A 261 -26.18 -7.44 23.09
N LEU A 262 -26.15 -8.60 22.42
CA LEU A 262 -25.10 -8.94 21.47
C LEU A 262 -25.14 -8.05 20.24
N LEU A 263 -26.34 -7.81 19.69
CA LEU A 263 -26.55 -6.97 18.52
C LEU A 263 -26.10 -5.54 18.78
N SER A 264 -26.44 -4.95 19.93
CA SER A 264 -26.00 -3.63 20.34
C SER A 264 -24.48 -3.52 20.45
N ALA A 265 -23.81 -4.54 21.04
CA ALA A 265 -22.35 -4.57 21.11
C ALA A 265 -21.70 -4.73 19.72
N LEU A 266 -22.25 -5.58 18.85
CA LEU A 266 -21.79 -5.73 17.47
C LEU A 266 -21.92 -4.42 16.69
N ILE A 267 -23.05 -3.75 16.85
CA ILE A 267 -23.34 -2.43 16.31
C ILE A 267 -22.22 -1.44 16.68
N ASP A 268 -21.92 -1.30 17.98
CA ASP A 268 -20.90 -0.37 18.49
C ASP A 268 -19.49 -0.69 17.98
N VAL A 269 -19.15 -1.98 17.90
CA VAL A 269 -17.86 -2.44 17.40
C VAL A 269 -17.69 -2.16 15.92
N PHE A 270 -18.71 -2.45 15.12
CA PHE A 270 -18.69 -2.15 13.69
C PHE A 270 -18.65 -0.64 13.43
N PHE A 271 -19.28 0.19 14.27
CA PHE A 271 -19.19 1.66 14.19
C PHE A 271 -17.78 2.20 14.37
N ASP A 272 -17.04 1.71 15.36
CA ASP A 272 -15.72 2.25 15.70
C ASP A 272 -14.58 1.65 14.87
N TYR A 273 -14.79 0.53 14.18
CA TYR A 273 -13.75 -0.22 13.45
C TYR A 273 -12.93 0.63 12.46
N PRO A 274 -13.52 1.48 11.59
CA PRO A 274 -12.76 2.22 10.57
C PRO A 274 -11.89 3.36 11.13
N THR A 275 -12.04 3.69 12.42
CA THR A 275 -11.24 4.72 13.09
C THR A 275 -9.92 4.19 13.66
N ALA A 276 -9.80 2.87 13.84
CA ALA A 276 -8.69 2.25 14.57
C ALA A 276 -7.50 1.83 13.68
N GLN A 277 -7.66 1.69 12.36
CA GLN A 277 -6.59 1.19 11.47
C GLN A 277 -6.60 1.82 10.06
N PRO A 278 -5.45 2.26 9.50
CA PRO A 278 -5.30 2.67 8.11
C PRO A 278 -4.94 1.48 7.18
N PRO A 279 -4.99 1.69 5.86
CA PRO A 279 -6.11 1.30 5.00
C PRO A 279 -6.07 -0.20 4.65
N TYR A 280 -7.05 -0.98 5.11
CA TYR A 280 -7.42 -2.21 4.44
C TYR A 280 -8.87 -2.11 3.97
N ASP A 281 -9.00 -2.17 2.65
CA ASP A 281 -10.23 -2.22 1.88
C ASP A 281 -10.83 -3.64 2.02
N SER A 282 -11.08 -4.14 3.24
CA SER A 282 -11.71 -5.46 3.36
C SER A 282 -13.17 -5.32 2.95
N MET A 283 -13.48 -5.74 1.71
CA MET A 283 -14.85 -5.89 1.24
C MET A 283 -15.71 -6.65 2.24
N GLU A 284 -15.08 -7.56 2.99
CA GLU A 284 -15.65 -8.34 4.07
C GLU A 284 -16.21 -7.51 5.24
N TYR A 285 -15.49 -6.52 5.77
CA TYR A 285 -16.05 -5.66 6.85
C TYR A 285 -17.34 -4.97 6.38
N ARG A 286 -17.35 -4.51 5.12
CA ARG A 286 -18.51 -3.84 4.53
C ARG A 286 -19.68 -4.80 4.31
N ASP A 287 -19.40 -6.03 3.90
CA ASP A 287 -20.42 -7.07 3.79
C ASP A 287 -21.04 -7.40 5.15
N GLY A 288 -20.27 -7.35 6.23
CA GLY A 288 -20.75 -7.48 7.61
C GLY A 288 -21.66 -6.32 8.03
N ALA A 289 -21.22 -5.08 7.80
CA ALA A 289 -22.03 -3.90 8.08
C ALA A 289 -23.36 -3.88 7.30
N ALA A 290 -23.32 -4.22 6.00
CA ALA A 290 -24.51 -4.29 5.16
C ALA A 290 -25.51 -5.36 5.65
N GLN A 291 -25.03 -6.49 6.17
CA GLN A 291 -25.88 -7.53 6.75
C GLN A 291 -26.57 -7.07 8.03
N ILE A 292 -25.85 -6.37 8.92
CA ILE A 292 -26.44 -5.76 10.12
C ILE A 292 -27.56 -4.79 9.69
N THR A 293 -27.30 -3.94 8.69
CA THR A 293 -28.30 -3.00 8.19
C THR A 293 -29.53 -3.70 7.60
N GLN A 294 -29.34 -4.74 6.79
CA GLN A 294 -30.47 -5.49 6.22
C GLN A 294 -31.29 -6.18 7.33
N PHE A 295 -30.63 -6.71 8.35
CA PHE A 295 -31.29 -7.31 9.50
C PHE A 295 -32.12 -6.28 10.27
N LEU A 296 -31.55 -5.12 10.58
CA LEU A 296 -32.26 -4.02 11.24
C LEU A 296 -33.40 -3.45 10.38
N TYR A 297 -33.30 -3.46 9.05
CA TYR A 297 -34.42 -3.08 8.20
C TYR A 297 -35.58 -4.08 8.30
N ASN A 298 -35.27 -5.38 8.30
CA ASN A 298 -36.29 -6.44 8.36
C ASN A 298 -36.90 -6.62 9.75
N HIS A 299 -36.13 -6.38 10.82
CA HIS A 299 -36.47 -6.77 12.19
C HIS A 299 -36.25 -5.66 13.24
N GLY A 300 -35.74 -4.49 12.85
CA GLY A 300 -35.36 -3.41 13.77
C GLY A 300 -36.51 -2.88 14.61
N HIS A 301 -37.74 -2.96 14.11
CA HIS A 301 -38.94 -2.57 14.87
C HIS A 301 -39.05 -3.33 16.20
N TYR A 302 -38.62 -4.59 16.26
CA TYR A 302 -38.64 -5.38 17.50
C TYR A 302 -37.69 -4.89 18.60
N PHE A 303 -36.62 -4.17 18.25
CA PHE A 303 -35.60 -3.75 19.21
C PHE A 303 -35.76 -2.32 19.69
N PHE A 304 -36.55 -1.52 18.97
CA PHE A 304 -36.50 -0.08 19.13
C PHE A 304 -37.87 0.62 19.08
N GLU A 305 -38.96 -0.08 18.74
CA GLU A 305 -40.30 0.44 19.00
C GLU A 305 -40.61 0.26 20.49
N GLY A 306 -40.33 1.30 21.29
CA GLY A 306 -40.94 1.42 22.62
C GLY A 306 -42.46 1.35 22.46
N SER A 307 -43.10 0.52 23.29
CA SER A 307 -44.52 0.21 23.28
C SER A 307 -45.41 1.43 23.01
N LYS A 308 -46.05 1.49 21.85
CA LYS A 308 -47.09 2.48 21.51
C LYS A 308 -48.42 2.30 22.27
N ASN A 309 -48.48 1.43 23.27
CA ASN A 309 -49.72 1.09 23.96
C ASN A 309 -49.63 1.40 25.46
N GLU A 310 -49.82 2.68 25.81
CA GLU A 310 -50.65 3.14 26.94
C GLU A 310 -50.56 4.68 27.02
N SER A 311 -51.16 5.37 26.04
CA SER A 311 -51.46 6.79 26.19
C SER A 311 -52.65 6.94 27.15
N ASN A 312 -52.39 6.92 28.45
CA ASN A 312 -53.33 7.48 29.40
C ASN A 312 -53.33 8.99 29.17
N ASN A 313 -54.44 9.50 28.63
CA ASN A 313 -54.70 10.93 28.44
C ASN A 313 -54.54 11.64 29.79
N ASN A 314 -53.38 12.28 30.03
CA ASN A 314 -53.22 13.55 30.75
C ASN A 314 -51.74 13.87 31.00
N SER A 315 -51.00 14.20 29.94
CA SER A 315 -49.92 15.19 30.01
C SER A 315 -49.50 15.54 28.59
N LYS A 316 -49.62 16.82 28.24
CA LYS A 316 -48.85 17.38 27.12
C LYS A 316 -47.39 17.39 27.56
N GLN A 317 -46.68 16.31 27.29
CA GLN A 317 -45.23 16.30 27.28
C GLN A 317 -44.81 15.69 25.96
N GLU A 318 -44.00 16.45 25.24
CA GLU A 318 -43.62 16.25 23.86
C GLU A 318 -43.00 14.86 23.66
N LEU A 319 -43.51 14.18 22.64
CA LEU A 319 -43.19 12.84 22.23
C LEU A 319 -41.69 12.68 21.95
N SER A 320 -41.00 11.95 22.80
CA SER A 320 -39.69 11.35 22.54
C SER A 320 -39.87 10.05 21.73
N GLU A 321 -40.44 10.16 20.52
CA GLU A 321 -40.51 9.06 19.55
C GLU A 321 -39.35 9.21 18.55
N SER A 322 -38.17 8.59 18.76
CA SER A 322 -37.15 8.47 17.67
C SER A 322 -35.89 7.60 17.92
N SER A 323 -35.73 6.86 19.02
CA SER A 323 -34.47 6.10 19.23
C SER A 323 -34.20 5.01 18.17
N SER A 324 -35.24 4.44 17.57
CA SER A 324 -35.17 3.41 16.52
C SER A 324 -34.71 3.92 15.15
N LEU A 325 -35.35 4.98 14.70
CA LEU A 325 -35.13 5.62 13.41
C LEU A 325 -33.74 6.23 13.34
N ASP A 326 -33.29 6.80 14.46
CA ASP A 326 -31.98 7.43 14.58
C ASP A 326 -30.85 6.41 14.42
N VAL A 327 -30.93 5.26 15.09
CA VAL A 327 -29.92 4.18 14.98
C VAL A 327 -29.96 3.53 13.60
N LEU A 328 -31.16 3.25 13.06
CA LEU A 328 -31.32 2.70 11.71
C LEU A 328 -30.76 3.66 10.65
N PHE A 329 -31.07 4.97 10.74
CA PHE A 329 -30.61 6.01 9.82
C PHE A 329 -29.10 6.25 9.91
N LEU A 330 -28.52 6.20 11.11
CA LEU A 330 -27.08 6.32 11.30
C LEU A 330 -26.32 5.13 10.71
N PHE A 331 -26.84 3.91 10.83
CA PHE A 331 -26.28 2.73 10.16
C PHE A 331 -26.41 2.78 8.64
N LEU A 332 -27.47 3.39 8.12
CA LEU A 332 -27.68 3.57 6.69
C LEU A 332 -26.70 4.55 6.07
N LEU A 333 -26.38 5.63 6.79
CA LEU A 333 -25.33 6.57 6.39
C LEU A 333 -23.93 5.95 6.43
N LEU A 334 -23.74 4.79 7.05
CA LEU A 334 -22.46 4.07 7.03
C LEU A 334 -22.42 2.89 6.06
N SER A 335 -23.56 2.25 5.82
CA SER A 335 -23.70 1.07 4.95
C SER A 335 -24.13 1.40 3.51
N GLY A 336 -24.63 2.62 3.26
CA GLY A 336 -25.24 3.06 2.00
C GLY A 336 -24.36 2.86 0.76
N LEU A 337 -23.04 2.77 0.93
CA LEU A 337 -22.06 2.61 -0.15
C LEU A 337 -22.00 1.20 -0.79
N ARG A 338 -22.60 0.16 -0.18
CA ARG A 338 -22.57 -1.22 -0.71
C ARG A 338 -23.91 -1.93 -0.74
N LEU A 339 -24.98 -1.31 -0.25
CA LEU A 339 -26.33 -1.81 -0.48
C LEU A 339 -26.61 -1.79 -1.99
N SER A 340 -27.27 -2.83 -2.52
CA SER A 340 -27.75 -2.76 -3.90
C SER A 340 -28.67 -1.54 -4.05
N THR A 341 -28.75 -0.96 -5.26
CA THR A 341 -29.65 0.18 -5.54
C THR A 341 -31.07 -0.09 -5.03
N SER A 342 -31.54 -1.33 -5.21
CA SER A 342 -32.83 -1.80 -4.70
C SER A 342 -32.96 -1.75 -3.17
N GLN A 343 -31.94 -2.20 -2.43
CA GLN A 343 -31.95 -2.21 -0.97
C GLN A 343 -31.79 -0.81 -0.40
N SER A 344 -30.84 -0.03 -0.92
CA SER A 344 -30.69 1.38 -0.56
C SER A 344 -32.00 2.15 -0.80
N GLY A 345 -32.64 1.93 -1.95
CA GLY A 345 -33.94 2.52 -2.28
C GLY A 345 -35.06 2.07 -1.35
N LEU A 346 -35.19 0.78 -1.03
CA LEU A 346 -36.19 0.27 -0.09
C LEU A 346 -36.10 0.98 1.26
N ILE A 347 -34.87 1.22 1.70
CA ILE A 347 -34.63 1.81 3.00
C ILE A 347 -34.88 3.32 2.98
N TYR A 348 -34.42 4.04 1.96
CA TYR A 348 -34.77 5.46 1.80
C TYR A 348 -36.27 5.69 1.69
N LEU A 349 -37.00 4.83 0.98
CA LEU A 349 -38.46 4.91 0.91
C LEU A 349 -39.12 4.67 2.27
N HIS A 350 -38.58 3.76 3.09
CA HIS A 350 -39.06 3.56 4.46
C HIS A 350 -38.84 4.81 5.31
N LEU A 351 -37.65 5.42 5.25
CA LEU A 351 -37.36 6.65 5.98
C LEU A 351 -38.25 7.81 5.53
N LEU A 352 -38.49 7.96 4.23
CA LEU A 352 -39.39 8.99 3.69
C LEU A 352 -40.82 8.82 4.22
N LYS A 353 -41.33 7.57 4.28
CA LYS A 353 -42.64 7.26 4.88
C LYS A 353 -42.69 7.63 6.36
N GLN A 354 -41.66 7.29 7.13
CA GLN A 354 -41.55 7.64 8.56
C GLN A 354 -41.42 9.16 8.79
N SER A 355 -40.86 9.86 7.80
CA SER A 355 -40.79 11.32 7.76
C SER A 355 -42.11 12.01 7.38
N ASN A 356 -43.21 11.28 7.19
CA ASN A 356 -44.51 11.75 6.69
C ASN A 356 -44.47 12.33 5.27
N ILE A 357 -43.43 12.01 4.48
CA ILE A 357 -43.36 12.41 3.08
C ILE A 357 -44.19 11.42 2.25
N PRO A 358 -45.13 11.87 1.40
CA PRO A 358 -46.08 11.00 0.72
C PRO A 358 -45.44 10.25 -0.45
N VAL A 359 -44.66 9.21 -0.15
CA VAL A 359 -43.92 8.38 -1.13
C VAL A 359 -44.82 7.83 -2.24
N GLU A 360 -46.05 7.46 -1.91
CA GLU A 360 -47.03 6.90 -2.86
C GLU A 360 -47.47 7.90 -3.94
N LYS A 361 -47.26 9.20 -3.73
CA LYS A 361 -47.58 10.26 -4.71
C LYS A 361 -46.39 10.64 -5.59
N LEU A 362 -45.20 10.10 -5.30
CA LEU A 362 -43.95 10.48 -5.95
C LEU A 362 -43.46 9.44 -6.97
N ASP A 363 -44.23 8.35 -7.19
CA ASP A 363 -43.92 7.24 -8.11
C ASP A 363 -42.49 6.66 -7.95
N LEU A 364 -41.95 6.70 -6.73
CA LEU A 364 -40.60 6.24 -6.44
C LEU A 364 -40.57 4.72 -6.28
N THR A 365 -39.76 4.03 -7.10
CA THR A 365 -39.52 2.59 -6.94
C THR A 365 -38.16 2.33 -6.30
N PRO A 366 -38.01 1.26 -5.48
CA PRO A 366 -36.74 0.97 -4.82
C PRO A 366 -35.58 0.77 -5.78
N ASN A 367 -35.81 0.12 -6.93
CA ASN A 367 -34.76 -0.22 -7.89
C ASN A 367 -34.21 0.99 -8.66
N THR A 368 -34.99 2.07 -8.72
CA THR A 368 -34.64 3.31 -9.46
C THR A 368 -34.34 4.48 -8.52
N PHE A 369 -34.49 4.30 -7.21
CA PHE A 369 -34.28 5.37 -6.25
C PHE A 369 -32.79 5.74 -6.18
N SER A 370 -32.51 7.03 -6.32
CA SER A 370 -31.21 7.63 -6.09
C SER A 370 -31.42 8.90 -5.29
N LEU A 371 -30.68 9.04 -4.19
CA LEU A 371 -30.81 10.19 -3.31
C LEU A 371 -30.57 11.53 -4.04
N VAL A 372 -29.65 11.53 -5.02
CA VAL A 372 -29.38 12.70 -5.84
C VAL A 372 -30.55 13.04 -6.75
N ASN A 373 -31.12 12.04 -7.41
CA ASN A 373 -32.26 12.25 -8.28
C ASN A 373 -33.45 12.74 -7.47
N PHE A 374 -33.64 12.21 -6.26
CA PHE A 374 -34.67 12.66 -5.34
C PHE A 374 -34.46 14.10 -4.88
N SER A 375 -33.24 14.52 -4.49
CA SER A 375 -32.96 15.91 -4.12
C SER A 375 -33.10 16.90 -5.28
N ARG A 376 -32.93 16.43 -6.53
CA ARG A 376 -33.16 17.21 -7.74
C ARG A 376 -34.63 17.33 -8.13
N GLN A 377 -35.36 16.22 -8.12
CA GLN A 377 -36.75 16.14 -8.59
C GLN A 377 -37.76 16.62 -7.53
N HIS A 378 -37.45 16.42 -6.24
CA HIS A 378 -38.31 16.77 -5.11
C HIS A 378 -37.55 17.58 -4.04
N PRO A 379 -37.02 18.77 -4.39
CA PRO A 379 -36.12 19.50 -3.52
C PRO A 379 -36.76 19.96 -2.20
N GLN A 380 -38.06 20.30 -2.19
CA GLN A 380 -38.78 20.67 -0.97
C GLN A 380 -38.89 19.51 0.03
N HIS A 381 -39.24 18.32 -0.45
CA HIS A 381 -39.31 17.13 0.39
C HIS A 381 -37.92 16.69 0.88
N PHE A 382 -36.88 16.87 0.06
CA PHE A 382 -35.50 16.62 0.52
C PHE A 382 -35.07 17.60 1.61
N ILE A 383 -35.44 18.89 1.52
CA ILE A 383 -35.19 19.88 2.57
C ILE A 383 -35.86 19.46 3.87
N GLU A 384 -37.15 19.12 3.84
CA GLU A 384 -37.90 18.64 5.01
C GLU A 384 -37.25 17.40 5.62
N PHE A 385 -36.85 16.46 4.75
CA PHE A 385 -36.17 15.24 5.15
C PHE A 385 -34.82 15.53 5.84
N TYR A 386 -33.99 16.40 5.27
CA TYR A 386 -32.70 16.79 5.85
C TYR A 386 -32.87 17.50 7.20
N GLN A 387 -33.80 18.46 7.30
CA GLN A 387 -34.02 19.24 8.51
C GLN A 387 -34.45 18.38 9.70
N ARG A 388 -35.28 17.36 9.44
CA ARG A 388 -35.76 16.44 10.48
C ARG A 388 -34.65 15.62 11.12
N PHE A 389 -33.69 15.15 10.33
CA PHE A 389 -32.61 14.30 10.85
C PHE A 389 -31.36 15.09 11.26
N PHE A 390 -30.92 16.07 10.48
CA PHE A 390 -29.61 16.70 10.69
C PHE A 390 -29.67 18.02 11.48
N LEU A 391 -30.83 18.70 11.53
CA LEU A 391 -30.96 20.03 12.15
C LEU A 391 -31.87 20.07 13.38
N SER A 392 -32.72 19.08 13.56
CA SER A 392 -33.61 19.01 14.71
C SER A 392 -32.87 18.38 15.88
N GLU A 393 -32.93 19.00 17.06
CA GLU A 393 -32.29 18.46 18.26
C GLU A 393 -32.83 17.06 18.58
N GLY A 394 -31.94 16.08 18.73
CA GLY A 394 -32.32 14.68 18.94
C GLY A 394 -31.11 13.76 19.16
N THR A 395 -31.40 12.51 19.50
CA THR A 395 -30.38 11.46 19.75
C THR A 395 -29.50 11.21 18.55
N PHE A 396 -30.07 11.27 17.33
CA PHE A 396 -29.32 11.17 16.08
C PHE A 396 -28.27 12.27 15.92
N GLN A 397 -28.65 13.54 16.08
CA GLN A 397 -27.74 14.66 15.85
C GLN A 397 -26.53 14.57 16.78
N HIS A 398 -26.77 14.29 18.07
CA HIS A 398 -25.69 14.12 19.04
C HIS A 398 -24.74 12.97 18.68
N LYS A 399 -25.27 11.83 18.22
CA LYS A 399 -24.44 10.69 17.83
C LYS A 399 -23.67 10.95 16.54
N MET A 400 -24.30 11.60 15.56
CA MET A 400 -23.67 12.05 14.32
C MET A 400 -22.50 13.00 14.62
N GLU A 401 -22.70 14.00 15.49
CA GLU A 401 -21.64 14.92 15.90
C GLU A 401 -20.50 14.24 16.67
N GLU A 402 -20.81 13.27 17.55
CA GLU A 402 -19.80 12.44 18.22
C GLU A 402 -18.91 11.71 17.20
N LEU A 403 -19.53 11.06 16.21
CA LEU A 403 -18.81 10.28 15.20
C LEU A 403 -18.07 11.16 14.18
N LEU A 404 -18.61 12.31 13.81
CA LEU A 404 -17.92 13.29 12.96
C LEU A 404 -16.69 13.87 13.67
N LYS A 405 -16.71 14.06 15.00
CA LYS A 405 -15.53 14.44 15.79
C LYS A 405 -14.42 13.39 15.73
N LYS A 406 -14.78 12.10 15.62
CA LYS A 406 -13.82 10.99 15.41
C LYS A 406 -13.24 10.94 13.99
N SER A 407 -13.61 11.86 13.10
CA SER A 407 -13.12 11.96 11.71
C SER A 407 -13.27 10.67 10.89
N HIS A 408 -14.39 9.96 11.06
CA HIS A 408 -14.66 8.72 10.35
C HIS A 408 -14.80 8.96 8.82
N PRO A 409 -13.95 8.39 7.95
CA PRO A 409 -13.87 8.81 6.55
C PRO A 409 -15.11 8.50 5.71
N VAL A 410 -15.74 7.34 5.91
CA VAL A 410 -17.01 6.97 5.23
C VAL A 410 -18.16 7.88 5.68
N LEU A 411 -18.33 8.07 6.99
CA LEU A 411 -19.34 8.98 7.54
C LEU A 411 -19.16 10.41 7.06
N LEU A 412 -17.92 10.92 7.08
CA LEU A 412 -17.60 12.25 6.55
C LEU A 412 -17.96 12.37 5.08
N THR A 413 -17.76 11.31 4.29
CA THR A 413 -18.14 11.28 2.88
C THR A 413 -19.65 11.36 2.70
N GLU A 414 -20.42 10.56 3.44
CA GLU A 414 -21.88 10.56 3.37
C GLU A 414 -22.48 11.86 3.92
N ALA A 415 -22.04 12.31 5.10
CA ALA A 415 -22.46 13.61 5.66
C ALA A 415 -22.13 14.77 4.69
N GLY A 416 -20.97 14.72 4.04
CA GLY A 416 -20.59 15.68 3.00
C GLY A 416 -21.55 15.69 1.81
N LYS A 417 -21.89 14.52 1.26
CA LYS A 417 -22.89 14.38 0.17
C LYS A 417 -24.24 14.97 0.56
N TRP A 418 -24.73 14.61 1.75
CA TRP A 418 -26.02 15.08 2.27
C TRP A 418 -26.06 16.60 2.42
N ALA A 419 -25.04 17.21 3.00
CA ALA A 419 -24.94 18.66 3.15
C ALA A 419 -24.89 19.39 1.80
N VAL A 420 -24.15 18.86 0.82
CA VAL A 420 -24.11 19.43 -0.54
C VAL A 420 -25.48 19.31 -1.21
N TYR A 421 -26.13 18.15 -1.14
CA TYR A 421 -27.47 17.97 -1.72
C TYR A 421 -28.50 18.90 -1.07
N TYR A 422 -28.38 19.20 0.22
CA TYR A 422 -29.24 20.15 0.90
C TYR A 422 -29.03 21.57 0.39
N GLY A 423 -27.77 22.02 0.30
CA GLY A 423 -27.43 23.34 -0.28
C GLY A 423 -27.98 23.50 -1.70
N LEU A 424 -27.79 22.48 -2.55
CA LEU A 424 -28.31 22.48 -3.93
C LEU A 424 -29.84 22.42 -3.99
N ALA A 425 -30.49 21.62 -3.14
CA ALA A 425 -31.95 21.56 -3.07
C ALA A 425 -32.54 22.91 -2.63
N LYS A 426 -31.95 23.56 -1.63
CA LYS A 426 -32.31 24.93 -1.22
C LYS A 426 -32.14 25.93 -2.35
N GLN A 427 -31.01 25.89 -3.06
CA GLN A 427 -30.75 26.78 -4.18
C GLN A 427 -31.82 26.68 -5.29
N ARG A 428 -32.42 25.51 -5.49
CA ARG A 428 -33.50 25.29 -6.48
C ARG A 428 -34.88 25.80 -6.02
N VAL A 429 -35.09 25.97 -4.72
CA VAL A 429 -36.38 26.36 -4.15
C VAL A 429 -36.42 27.86 -3.79
N VAL A 430 -35.27 28.43 -3.43
CA VAL A 430 -35.14 29.84 -3.03
C VAL A 430 -35.19 30.74 -4.28
N SER A 431 -36.11 31.71 -4.28
CA SER A 431 -36.21 32.74 -5.34
C SER A 431 -35.19 33.87 -5.14
N GLU A 432 -34.88 34.62 -6.20
CA GLU A 432 -33.98 35.79 -6.14
C GLU A 432 -34.44 36.86 -5.13
N ASP A 433 -35.74 36.93 -4.83
CA ASP A 433 -36.36 37.87 -3.88
C ASP A 433 -36.35 37.38 -2.41
N SER A 434 -35.75 36.22 -2.14
CA SER A 434 -35.74 35.64 -0.79
C SER A 434 -34.80 36.39 0.17
N PRO A 435 -35.07 36.41 1.49
CA PRO A 435 -34.22 37.06 2.48
C PRO A 435 -32.74 36.65 2.37
N PRO A 436 -31.78 37.56 2.61
CA PRO A 436 -30.35 37.29 2.46
C PRO A 436 -29.84 36.14 3.34
N GLY A 437 -30.56 35.80 4.41
CA GLY A 437 -30.28 34.64 5.26
C GLY A 437 -30.29 33.30 4.50
N HIS A 438 -31.14 33.14 3.48
CA HIS A 438 -31.17 31.91 2.69
C HIS A 438 -29.93 31.74 1.80
N ALA A 439 -29.42 32.83 1.22
CA ALA A 439 -28.18 32.79 0.45
C ALA A 439 -26.98 32.43 1.33
N LEU A 440 -26.93 32.94 2.57
CA LEU A 440 -25.91 32.58 3.56
C LEU A 440 -26.03 31.12 4.00
N GLU A 441 -27.24 30.62 4.21
CA GLU A 441 -27.51 29.22 4.57
C GLU A 441 -27.06 28.27 3.45
N ILE A 442 -27.42 28.55 2.19
CA ILE A 442 -26.99 27.76 1.02
C ILE A 442 -25.47 27.69 0.96
N LYS A 443 -24.81 28.85 1.06
CA LYS A 443 -23.34 28.93 1.03
C LYS A 443 -22.72 28.12 2.17
N TYR A 444 -23.26 28.24 3.38
CA TYR A 444 -22.78 27.52 4.56
C TYR A 444 -22.81 26.00 4.36
N TYR A 445 -23.94 25.42 3.91
CA TYR A 445 -24.03 23.96 3.75
C TYR A 445 -23.24 23.41 2.58
N LEU A 446 -23.10 24.18 1.49
CA LEU A 446 -22.17 23.83 0.42
C LEU A 446 -20.73 23.78 0.94
N GLU A 447 -20.28 24.81 1.66
CA GLU A 447 -18.94 24.86 2.26
C GLU A 447 -18.73 23.78 3.33
N LEU A 448 -19.73 23.51 4.16
CA LEU A 448 -19.71 22.46 5.18
C LEU A 448 -19.57 21.08 4.54
N GLY A 449 -20.33 20.83 3.48
CA GLY A 449 -20.26 19.58 2.72
C GLY A 449 -18.87 19.35 2.14
N ILE A 450 -18.29 20.37 1.47
CA ILE A 450 -16.92 20.28 0.93
C ILE A 450 -15.89 20.09 2.05
N LYS A 451 -16.05 20.76 3.19
CA LYS A 451 -15.16 20.59 4.36
C LYS A 451 -15.17 19.15 4.88
N TYR A 452 -16.33 18.48 4.91
CA TYR A 452 -16.39 17.07 5.31
C TYR A 452 -15.72 16.15 4.28
N LEU A 453 -15.91 16.39 2.98
CA LEU A 453 -15.22 15.64 1.92
C LEU A 453 -13.70 15.83 1.99
N ASP A 454 -13.24 17.07 2.24
CA ASP A 454 -11.83 17.40 2.47
C ASP A 454 -11.25 16.63 3.67
N GLN A 455 -11.98 16.61 4.79
CA GLN A 455 -11.58 15.85 5.97
C GLN A 455 -11.53 14.34 5.70
N ALA A 456 -12.50 13.81 4.94
CA ALA A 456 -12.51 12.41 4.55
C ALA A 456 -11.26 12.04 3.74
N MET A 457 -10.84 12.90 2.80
CA MET A 457 -9.66 12.67 1.96
C MET A 457 -8.33 12.69 2.71
N ARG A 458 -8.24 13.36 3.88
CA ARG A 458 -7.00 13.35 4.70
C ARG A 458 -6.63 11.95 5.20
N SER A 459 -7.61 11.07 5.33
CA SER A 459 -7.38 9.66 5.70
C SER A 459 -6.78 8.81 4.57
N SER A 460 -6.75 9.32 3.33
CA SER A 460 -6.38 8.57 2.10
C SER A 460 -7.18 7.27 1.90
N HIS A 461 -8.40 7.20 2.45
CA HIS A 461 -9.24 6.00 2.37
C HIS A 461 -9.80 5.79 0.95
N SER A 462 -9.59 4.61 0.37
CA SER A 462 -9.89 4.31 -1.04
C SER A 462 -11.34 4.56 -1.43
N VAL A 463 -12.28 4.09 -0.61
CA VAL A 463 -13.71 4.28 -0.90
C VAL A 463 -14.17 5.71 -0.75
N ALA A 464 -13.64 6.46 0.22
CA ALA A 464 -13.96 7.89 0.32
C ALA A 464 -13.51 8.59 -0.97
N ALA A 465 -12.29 8.31 -1.45
CA ALA A 465 -11.77 8.87 -2.68
C ALA A 465 -12.59 8.48 -3.94
N GLN A 466 -12.98 7.21 -4.06
CA GLN A 466 -13.81 6.73 -5.18
C GLN A 466 -15.22 7.33 -5.17
N GLU A 467 -15.82 7.47 -4.00
CA GLU A 467 -17.16 8.04 -3.85
C GLU A 467 -17.18 9.54 -4.08
N ILE A 468 -16.14 10.25 -3.61
CA ILE A 468 -15.95 11.68 -3.90
C ILE A 468 -15.72 11.90 -5.40
N ASP A 469 -14.91 11.04 -6.04
CA ASP A 469 -14.70 11.09 -7.49
C ASP A 469 -15.99 10.84 -8.27
N SER A 470 -16.79 9.83 -7.88
CA SER A 470 -18.11 9.56 -8.46
C SER A 470 -19.07 10.74 -8.30
N LEU A 471 -19.06 11.36 -7.10
CA LEU A 471 -19.87 12.53 -6.78
C LEU A 471 -19.52 13.71 -7.71
N LEU A 472 -18.24 14.06 -7.81
CA LEU A 472 -17.77 15.21 -8.60
C LEU A 472 -17.88 14.98 -10.10
N SER A 473 -17.62 13.76 -10.58
CA SER A 473 -17.72 13.42 -12.01
C SER A 473 -19.16 13.39 -12.52
N THR A 474 -20.12 12.99 -11.67
CA THR A 474 -21.54 12.87 -12.05
C THR A 474 -22.30 14.20 -11.87
N HIS A 475 -21.79 15.12 -11.04
CA HIS A 475 -22.50 16.33 -10.64
C HIS A 475 -21.61 17.57 -10.76
N SER A 476 -21.54 18.13 -11.98
CA SER A 476 -20.77 19.35 -12.28
C SER A 476 -21.19 20.59 -11.50
N GLU A 477 -22.38 20.58 -10.88
CA GLU A 477 -22.90 21.66 -10.04
C GLU A 477 -22.23 21.72 -8.66
N ILE A 478 -21.54 20.66 -8.23
CA ILE A 478 -20.90 20.59 -6.92
C ILE A 478 -19.56 21.34 -6.99
N PRO A 479 -19.36 22.39 -6.19
CA PRO A 479 -18.10 23.10 -6.17
C PRO A 479 -17.00 22.20 -5.62
N CYS A 480 -15.91 22.01 -6.36
CA CYS A 480 -14.70 21.40 -5.82
C CYS A 480 -13.85 22.50 -5.17
N SER A 481 -13.24 22.28 -3.99
CA SER A 481 -12.25 23.21 -3.44
C SER A 481 -10.86 22.88 -3.99
N THR A 482 -9.95 23.86 -4.01
CA THR A 482 -8.54 23.63 -4.36
C THR A 482 -7.90 22.55 -3.47
N ALA A 483 -8.29 22.51 -2.18
CA ALA A 483 -7.83 21.50 -1.23
C ALA A 483 -8.31 20.09 -1.61
N LEU A 484 -9.59 19.95 -1.98
CA LEU A 484 -10.20 18.68 -2.37
C LEU A 484 -9.58 18.14 -3.65
N ALA A 485 -9.49 19.01 -4.67
CA ALA A 485 -8.90 18.68 -5.96
C ALA A 485 -7.43 18.27 -5.80
N LYS A 486 -6.64 19.00 -4.98
CA LYS A 486 -5.26 18.63 -4.65
C LYS A 486 -5.17 17.28 -3.94
N ALA A 487 -6.05 17.01 -2.98
CA ALA A 487 -6.07 15.74 -2.25
C ALA A 487 -6.42 14.56 -3.16
N LEU A 488 -7.39 14.71 -4.06
CA LEU A 488 -7.72 13.71 -5.08
C LEU A 488 -6.60 13.50 -6.09
N ALA A 489 -5.95 14.58 -6.54
CA ALA A 489 -4.80 14.50 -7.44
C ALA A 489 -3.64 13.72 -6.79
N SER A 490 -3.33 14.02 -5.52
CA SER A 490 -2.33 13.30 -4.73
C SER A 490 -2.69 11.83 -4.57
N TYR A 491 -3.94 11.52 -4.17
CA TYR A 491 -4.43 10.15 -4.01
C TYR A 491 -4.28 9.36 -5.31
N PHE A 492 -4.84 9.85 -6.42
CA PHE A 492 -4.80 9.13 -7.69
C PHE A 492 -3.40 9.03 -8.28
N SER A 493 -2.48 9.96 -7.96
CA SER A 493 -1.07 9.87 -8.38
C SER A 493 -0.34 8.65 -7.81
N ASN A 494 -0.81 8.12 -6.68
CA ASN A 494 -0.31 6.90 -6.05
C ASN A 494 -1.01 5.63 -6.56
N THR A 495 -1.98 5.76 -7.46
CA THR A 495 -2.73 4.64 -8.04
C THR A 495 -2.41 4.46 -9.53
N THR A 496 -2.98 3.43 -10.16
CA THR A 496 -2.91 3.25 -11.62
C THR A 496 -3.78 4.25 -12.40
N GLN A 497 -4.66 5.02 -11.74
CA GLN A 497 -5.62 5.94 -12.36
C GLN A 497 -5.03 7.34 -12.63
N ARG A 498 -3.89 7.40 -13.33
CA ARG A 498 -3.12 8.64 -13.51
C ARG A 498 -3.84 9.73 -14.32
N GLN A 499 -4.73 9.34 -15.23
CA GLN A 499 -5.59 10.28 -15.96
C GLN A 499 -6.50 11.09 -15.02
N LYS A 500 -7.04 10.47 -13.97
CA LYS A 500 -7.83 11.18 -12.95
C LYS A 500 -6.96 12.12 -12.14
N ALA A 501 -5.74 11.68 -11.79
CA ALA A 501 -4.78 12.53 -11.10
C ALA A 501 -4.49 13.82 -11.90
N ARG A 502 -4.32 13.72 -13.22
CA ARG A 502 -4.14 14.87 -14.12
C ARG A 502 -5.36 15.79 -14.17
N PHE A 503 -6.56 15.21 -14.29
CA PHE A 503 -7.80 15.98 -14.29
C PHE A 503 -7.95 16.82 -13.01
N TYR A 504 -7.79 16.20 -11.84
CA TYR A 504 -7.89 16.90 -10.56
C TYR A 504 -6.73 17.88 -10.32
N LEU A 505 -5.53 17.60 -10.83
CA LEU A 505 -4.41 18.54 -10.80
C LEU A 505 -4.75 19.82 -11.57
N GLN A 506 -5.28 19.70 -12.80
CA GLN A 506 -5.70 20.84 -13.61
C GLN A 506 -6.83 21.64 -12.93
N LEU A 507 -7.77 20.94 -12.31
CA LEU A 507 -8.86 21.58 -11.57
C LEU A 507 -8.30 22.38 -10.37
N ALA A 508 -7.35 21.81 -9.63
CA ALA A 508 -6.70 22.50 -8.51
C ALA A 508 -5.89 23.72 -8.96
N GLU A 509 -5.14 23.62 -10.07
CA GLU A 509 -4.40 24.74 -10.67
C GLU A 509 -5.35 25.89 -11.05
N TYR A 510 -6.43 25.58 -11.79
CA TYR A 510 -7.43 26.58 -12.21
C TYR A 510 -8.11 27.29 -11.03
N GLN A 511 -8.45 26.55 -9.96
CA GLN A 511 -9.11 27.13 -8.79
C GLN A 511 -8.16 27.96 -7.93
N ASN A 512 -6.88 27.60 -7.87
CA ASN A 512 -5.86 28.37 -7.17
C ASN A 512 -5.61 29.72 -7.86
N GLU A 513 -5.59 29.77 -9.19
CA GLU A 513 -5.42 31.01 -9.97
C GLU A 513 -6.60 31.99 -9.80
N ASN A 514 -7.81 31.47 -9.58
CA ASN A 514 -9.04 32.27 -9.44
C ASN A 514 -9.36 32.66 -7.98
N SER A 515 -8.52 32.27 -7.02
CA SER A 515 -8.66 32.62 -5.60
C SER A 515 -8.32 34.09 -5.35
N LYS A 516 -9.32 34.93 -5.07
CA LYS A 516 -9.14 36.38 -4.84
C LYS A 516 -8.78 36.78 -3.39
N HIS A 517 -8.69 35.83 -2.45
CA HIS A 517 -8.66 36.14 -1.00
C HIS A 517 -7.70 35.29 -0.15
N SER A 518 -6.64 34.72 -0.72
CA SER A 518 -5.68 33.90 0.03
C SER A 518 -4.36 34.63 0.31
N ASP A 519 -3.84 34.51 1.54
CA ASP A 519 -2.52 34.99 1.95
C ASP A 519 -1.44 34.48 0.97
N GLU A 520 -0.53 35.37 0.51
CA GLU A 520 0.49 35.06 -0.50
C GLU A 520 1.33 33.81 -0.16
N SER A 521 1.62 33.60 1.13
CA SER A 521 2.37 32.43 1.63
C SER A 521 1.62 31.10 1.47
N SER A 522 0.30 31.10 1.61
CA SER A 522 -0.54 29.90 1.47
C SER A 522 -0.72 29.47 0.01
N VAL A 523 -0.74 30.45 -0.90
CA VAL A 523 -0.79 30.23 -2.35
C VAL A 523 0.52 29.63 -2.82
N GLU A 524 1.66 30.19 -2.39
CA GLU A 524 2.98 29.68 -2.77
C GLU A 524 3.21 28.24 -2.30
N GLN A 525 2.79 27.90 -1.07
CA GLN A 525 2.86 26.53 -0.58
C GLN A 525 2.00 25.56 -1.42
N THR A 526 0.79 25.99 -1.79
CA THR A 526 -0.12 25.18 -2.61
C THR A 526 0.44 24.97 -4.02
N VAL A 527 1.02 26.01 -4.64
CA VAL A 527 1.69 25.91 -5.96
C VAL A 527 2.87 24.93 -5.91
N ASN A 528 3.68 24.97 -4.84
CA ASN A 528 4.79 24.04 -4.67
C ASN A 528 4.31 22.58 -4.58
N GLU A 529 3.25 22.32 -3.81
CA GLU A 529 2.67 20.98 -3.68
C GLU A 529 2.07 20.47 -5.02
N LEU A 530 1.35 21.31 -5.75
CA LEU A 530 0.83 20.98 -7.08
C LEU A 530 1.96 20.68 -8.08
N THR A 531 3.04 21.46 -8.02
CA THR A 531 4.24 21.25 -8.86
C THR A 531 4.88 19.88 -8.59
N LEU A 532 4.95 19.45 -7.33
CA LEU A 532 5.47 18.12 -6.98
C LEU A 532 4.59 16.99 -7.51
N ILE A 533 3.25 17.12 -7.42
CA ILE A 533 2.32 16.14 -8.00
C ILE A 533 2.50 16.07 -9.53
N LYS A 534 2.65 17.23 -10.19
CA LYS A 534 2.90 17.31 -11.63
C LYS A 534 4.19 16.60 -12.04
N ILE A 535 5.29 16.87 -11.32
CA ILE A 535 6.59 16.22 -11.56
C ILE A 535 6.47 14.71 -11.36
N LYS A 536 5.80 14.26 -10.29
CA LYS A 536 5.55 12.83 -10.06
C LYS A 536 4.83 12.18 -11.22
N LEU A 537 3.75 12.80 -11.71
CA LEU A 537 2.99 12.29 -12.86
C LEU A 537 3.82 12.31 -14.15
N ASP A 538 4.57 13.37 -14.42
CA ASP A 538 5.46 13.47 -15.57
C ASP A 538 6.51 12.34 -15.57
N ILE A 539 7.12 12.05 -14.42
CA ILE A 539 8.10 10.97 -14.28
C ILE A 539 7.47 9.59 -14.51
N LEU A 540 6.24 9.39 -14.01
CA LEU A 540 5.54 8.10 -14.09
C LEU A 540 4.96 7.82 -15.49
N GLU A 541 4.53 8.86 -16.21
CA GLU A 541 3.81 8.73 -17.49
C GLU A 541 4.70 8.89 -18.72
N LYS A 542 5.71 9.76 -18.67
CA LYS A 542 6.54 10.08 -19.84
C LYS A 542 7.78 9.19 -19.89
N THR A 543 8.38 9.11 -21.08
CA THR A 543 9.59 8.33 -21.34
C THR A 543 10.62 9.14 -22.12
N GLY A 544 11.90 8.81 -21.99
CA GLY A 544 12.97 9.47 -22.73
C GLY A 544 13.22 10.91 -22.26
N ARG A 545 13.39 11.86 -23.19
CA ARG A 545 13.83 13.24 -22.87
C ARG A 545 12.93 13.96 -21.88
N GLU A 546 11.62 13.80 -22.01
CA GLU A 546 10.67 14.49 -21.13
C GLU A 546 10.70 13.94 -19.70
N GLN A 547 10.90 12.63 -19.55
CA GLN A 547 11.11 11.99 -18.26
C GLN A 547 12.41 12.47 -17.63
N SER A 548 13.51 12.53 -18.40
CA SER A 548 14.79 13.06 -17.93
C SER A 548 14.68 14.51 -17.48
N GLN A 549 13.91 15.34 -18.19
CA GLN A 549 13.66 16.73 -17.80
C GLN A 549 12.91 16.80 -16.46
N ALA A 550 11.85 16.00 -16.28
CA ALA A 550 11.10 15.96 -15.02
C ALA A 550 11.97 15.47 -13.85
N ILE A 551 12.81 14.45 -14.06
CA ILE A 551 13.79 13.97 -13.08
C ILE A 551 14.80 15.05 -12.71
N SER A 552 15.30 15.80 -13.70
CA SER A 552 16.25 16.90 -13.44
C SER A 552 15.62 18.03 -12.63
N THR A 553 14.35 18.36 -12.88
CA THR A 553 13.60 19.32 -12.08
C THR A 553 13.39 18.80 -10.64
N LEU A 554 13.08 17.51 -10.46
CA LEU A 554 12.95 16.90 -9.14
C LEU A 554 14.26 16.98 -8.33
N ILE A 555 15.40 16.70 -8.97
CA ILE A 555 16.72 16.81 -8.35
C ILE A 555 17.02 18.25 -7.94
N HIS A 556 16.70 19.23 -8.80
CA HIS A 556 16.88 20.63 -8.49
C HIS A 556 16.07 21.06 -7.25
N LEU A 557 14.80 20.64 -7.17
CA LEU A 557 13.96 20.92 -5.99
C LEU A 557 14.46 20.20 -4.74
N ALA A 558 14.93 18.95 -4.86
CA ALA A 558 15.51 18.21 -3.74
C ALA A 558 16.77 18.88 -3.16
N ARG A 559 17.55 19.62 -3.96
CA ARG A 559 18.72 20.37 -3.49
C ARG A 559 18.37 21.61 -2.68
N GLN A 560 17.19 22.20 -2.90
CA GLN A 560 16.78 23.40 -2.19
C GLN A 560 16.49 23.06 -0.72
N SER A 561 17.18 23.74 0.21
CA SER A 561 17.05 23.50 1.66
C SER A 561 15.62 23.71 2.18
N ASN A 562 14.84 24.54 1.48
CA ASN A 562 13.48 24.93 1.88
C ASN A 562 12.40 23.98 1.34
N GLN A 563 12.75 22.91 0.63
CA GLN A 563 11.78 21.97 0.03
C GLN A 563 12.02 20.51 0.47
N PRO A 564 11.71 20.14 1.74
CA PRO A 564 11.84 18.77 2.22
C PRO A 564 10.94 17.78 1.47
N ALA A 565 9.81 18.24 0.93
CA ALA A 565 8.89 17.42 0.15
C ALA A 565 9.51 16.92 -1.18
N GLY A 566 10.38 17.71 -1.82
CA GLY A 566 11.12 17.28 -3.01
C GLY A 566 12.09 16.13 -2.72
N LYS A 567 12.79 16.19 -1.57
CA LYS A 567 13.65 15.09 -1.09
C LYS A 567 12.85 13.83 -0.78
N ALA A 568 11.69 13.97 -0.15
CA ALA A 568 10.81 12.85 0.15
C ALA A 568 10.32 12.16 -1.13
N LEU A 569 9.90 12.94 -2.14
CA LEU A 569 9.45 12.42 -3.43
C LEU A 569 10.58 11.72 -4.21
N LEU A 570 11.79 12.29 -4.21
CA LEU A 570 12.96 11.65 -4.82
C LEU A 570 13.25 10.29 -4.18
N LYS A 571 13.19 10.20 -2.85
CA LYS A 571 13.39 8.95 -2.11
C LYS A 571 12.28 7.93 -2.37
N GLU A 572 11.03 8.37 -2.47
CA GLU A 572 9.91 7.51 -2.82
C GLU A 572 10.11 6.89 -4.22
N LEU A 573 10.31 7.74 -5.24
CA LEU A 573 10.38 7.30 -6.63
C LEU A 573 11.66 6.51 -6.94
N SER A 574 12.78 6.76 -6.25
CA SER A 574 14.02 6.01 -6.43
C SER A 574 13.93 4.55 -6.00
N THR A 575 12.92 4.18 -5.20
CA THR A 575 12.65 2.76 -4.87
C THR A 575 11.77 2.05 -5.91
N GLN A 576 11.12 2.80 -6.78
CA GLN A 576 10.09 2.28 -7.70
C GLN A 576 10.56 2.28 -9.16
N LEU A 577 11.34 3.27 -9.59
CA LEU A 577 11.69 3.49 -11.00
C LEU A 577 13.21 3.47 -11.26
N PRO A 578 13.70 2.65 -12.22
CA PRO A 578 15.13 2.58 -12.57
C PRO A 578 15.77 3.91 -12.94
N ALA A 579 15.14 4.71 -13.80
CA ALA A 579 15.66 6.01 -14.23
C ALA A 579 15.82 7.00 -13.06
N VAL A 580 14.89 6.98 -12.10
CA VAL A 580 14.95 7.83 -10.90
C VAL A 580 16.01 7.31 -9.93
N ALA A 581 16.10 5.98 -9.75
CA ALA A 581 17.15 5.36 -8.95
C ALA A 581 18.55 5.71 -9.46
N PHE A 582 18.74 5.66 -10.77
CA PHE A 582 19.98 6.03 -11.43
C PHE A 582 20.33 7.51 -11.18
N ALA A 583 19.36 8.41 -11.37
CA ALA A 583 19.60 9.84 -11.17
C ALA A 583 19.84 10.19 -9.68
N ALA A 584 19.10 9.55 -8.75
CA ALA A 584 19.29 9.70 -7.32
C ALA A 584 20.66 9.16 -6.86
N MET A 585 21.12 8.03 -7.42
CA MET A 585 22.46 7.49 -7.16
C MET A 585 23.55 8.50 -7.51
N VAL A 586 23.46 9.14 -8.68
CA VAL A 586 24.44 10.16 -9.13
C VAL A 586 24.41 11.38 -8.20
N GLU A 587 23.22 11.84 -7.80
CA GLU A 587 23.06 13.00 -6.92
C GLU A 587 23.58 12.74 -5.50
N TRP A 588 23.21 11.60 -4.91
CA TRP A 588 23.60 11.23 -3.55
C TRP A 588 25.08 10.90 -3.43
N GLU A 589 25.73 10.39 -4.47
CA GLU A 589 27.19 10.20 -4.44
C GLU A 589 27.93 11.53 -4.24
N GLN A 590 27.44 12.62 -4.84
CA GLN A 590 28.07 13.93 -4.77
C GLN A 590 27.75 14.70 -3.48
N HIS A 591 26.52 14.58 -2.98
CA HIS A 591 26.03 15.46 -1.91
C HIS A 591 25.60 14.74 -0.63
N HIS A 592 25.16 13.48 -0.71
CA HIS A 592 24.50 12.76 0.38
C HIS A 592 24.84 11.27 0.41
N PHE A 593 26.12 10.95 0.52
CA PHE A 593 26.65 9.58 0.38
C PHE A 593 25.98 8.55 1.33
N SER A 594 25.51 8.98 2.50
CA SER A 594 24.79 8.14 3.47
C SER A 594 23.45 7.59 3.00
N GLN A 595 22.87 8.15 1.94
CA GLN A 595 21.58 7.70 1.38
C GLN A 595 21.73 6.57 0.35
N LEU A 596 22.95 6.27 -0.08
CA LEU A 596 23.23 5.18 -1.01
C LEU A 596 23.04 3.81 -0.34
N SER A 597 22.33 2.91 -1.02
CA SER A 597 22.05 1.54 -0.56
C SER A 597 22.23 0.53 -1.68
N LEU A 598 22.44 -0.75 -1.34
CA LEU A 598 22.56 -1.83 -2.33
C LEU A 598 21.28 -1.99 -3.17
N GLU A 599 20.11 -1.81 -2.56
CA GLU A 599 18.81 -1.88 -3.25
C GLU A 599 18.67 -0.81 -4.34
N LEU A 600 19.16 0.41 -4.06
CA LEU A 600 19.19 1.50 -5.05
C LEU A 600 20.05 1.13 -6.26
N PHE A 601 21.23 0.55 -6.03
CA PHE A 601 22.13 0.11 -7.11
C PHE A 601 21.51 -1.00 -7.95
N GLU A 602 20.86 -1.99 -7.33
CA GLU A 602 20.18 -3.06 -8.09
C GLU A 602 19.04 -2.53 -8.97
N LEU A 603 18.31 -1.51 -8.51
CA LEU A 603 17.27 -0.88 -9.32
C LEU A 603 17.86 -0.02 -10.45
N ALA A 604 18.89 0.80 -10.16
CA ALA A 604 19.57 1.67 -11.12
C ALA A 604 20.28 0.88 -12.24
N LYS A 605 20.75 -0.34 -11.94
CA LYS A 605 21.41 -1.24 -12.89
C LYS A 605 20.53 -1.59 -14.09
N LYS A 606 19.19 -1.55 -13.92
CA LYS A 606 18.24 -1.79 -15.02
C LYS A 606 18.22 -0.65 -16.05
N GLU A 607 18.60 0.56 -15.64
CA GLU A 607 18.70 1.72 -16.54
C GLU A 607 20.06 1.75 -17.25
N ASN A 608 21.15 1.75 -16.48
CA ASN A 608 22.50 1.73 -17.04
C ASN A 608 23.42 0.82 -16.22
N PRO A 609 23.67 -0.43 -16.67
CA PRO A 609 24.40 -1.42 -15.87
C PRO A 609 25.88 -1.07 -15.69
N VAL A 610 26.51 -0.44 -16.69
CA VAL A 610 27.95 -0.16 -16.68
C VAL A 610 28.27 0.99 -15.73
N ILE A 611 27.53 2.10 -15.83
CA ILE A 611 27.74 3.25 -14.94
C ILE A 611 27.40 2.87 -13.49
N THR A 612 26.31 2.13 -13.29
CA THR A 612 25.89 1.68 -11.96
C THR A 612 26.93 0.75 -11.31
N ALA A 613 27.51 -0.18 -12.08
CA ALA A 613 28.58 -1.04 -11.58
C ALA A 613 29.80 -0.24 -11.10
N TRP A 614 30.17 0.82 -11.82
CA TRP A 614 31.25 1.72 -11.41
C TRP A 614 30.95 2.47 -10.11
N TYR A 615 29.74 3.04 -9.98
CA TYR A 615 29.34 3.70 -8.73
C TYR A 615 29.25 2.73 -7.55
N LEU A 616 28.80 1.49 -7.77
CA LEU A 616 28.77 0.44 -6.74
C LEU A 616 30.20 0.06 -6.29
N ASN A 617 31.14 -0.03 -7.23
CA ASN A 617 32.56 -0.26 -6.92
C ASN A 617 33.11 0.88 -6.04
N ARG A 618 32.87 2.16 -6.41
CA ARG A 618 33.24 3.31 -5.55
C ARG A 618 32.58 3.26 -4.19
N TYR A 619 31.30 2.90 -4.12
CA TYR A 619 30.59 2.75 -2.87
C TYR A 619 31.26 1.73 -1.95
N HIS A 620 31.69 0.58 -2.48
CA HIS A 620 32.44 -0.44 -1.72
C HIS A 620 33.83 0.02 -1.28
N VAL A 621 34.53 0.80 -2.11
CA VAL A 621 35.82 1.39 -1.73
C VAL A 621 35.66 2.31 -0.52
N VAL A 622 34.65 3.18 -0.53
CA VAL A 622 34.42 4.16 0.55
C VAL A 622 33.85 3.51 1.81
N THR A 623 32.85 2.63 1.68
CA THR A 623 32.15 2.06 2.85
C THR A 623 32.83 0.83 3.44
N LYS A 624 33.31 -0.07 2.58
CA LYS A 624 33.88 -1.37 3.01
C LYS A 624 35.41 -1.38 2.99
N LYS A 625 36.06 -0.29 2.55
CA LYS A 625 37.52 -0.20 2.36
C LYS A 625 38.08 -1.34 1.49
N ILE A 626 37.26 -1.85 0.57
CA ILE A 626 37.69 -2.86 -0.41
C ILE A 626 38.53 -2.16 -1.48
N LYS A 627 39.55 -2.84 -2.04
CA LYS A 627 40.31 -2.30 -3.17
C LYS A 627 39.39 -2.14 -4.39
N SER A 628 39.53 -1.03 -5.11
CA SER A 628 38.77 -0.78 -6.35
C SER A 628 39.01 -1.91 -7.36
N ASP A 629 37.94 -2.49 -7.90
CA ASP A 629 38.04 -3.49 -8.97
C ASP A 629 38.38 -2.79 -10.28
N LEU A 630 39.63 -2.96 -10.71
CA LEU A 630 40.15 -2.39 -11.95
C LEU A 630 39.35 -2.85 -13.18
N ASN A 631 38.80 -4.07 -13.20
CA ASN A 631 38.01 -4.55 -14.34
C ASN A 631 36.72 -3.72 -14.51
N VAL A 632 36.09 -3.33 -13.40
CA VAL A 632 34.88 -2.50 -13.42
C VAL A 632 35.21 -1.09 -13.90
N VAL A 633 36.32 -0.50 -13.44
CA VAL A 633 36.80 0.80 -13.91
C VAL A 633 37.07 0.76 -15.42
N LEU A 634 37.76 -0.27 -15.91
CA LEU A 634 38.07 -0.43 -17.34
C LEU A 634 36.82 -0.62 -18.20
N GLN A 635 35.80 -1.33 -17.72
CA GLN A 635 34.50 -1.43 -18.40
C GLN A 635 33.80 -0.07 -18.51
N ALA A 636 33.87 0.75 -17.46
CA ALA A 636 33.31 2.11 -17.49
C ALA A 636 34.10 3.05 -18.41
N VAL A 637 35.44 2.91 -18.47
CA VAL A 637 36.28 3.64 -19.43
C VAL A 637 35.92 3.27 -20.87
N ALA A 638 35.75 1.98 -21.16
CA ALA A 638 35.33 1.51 -22.48
C ALA A 638 33.94 2.04 -22.88
N ALA A 639 33.06 2.30 -21.91
CA ALA A 639 31.76 2.93 -22.10
C ALA A 639 31.81 4.48 -22.11
N ASN A 640 33.00 5.08 -22.17
CA ASN A 640 33.23 6.53 -22.21
C ASN A 640 32.65 7.29 -21.00
N VAL A 641 32.76 6.73 -19.80
CA VAL A 641 32.33 7.39 -18.56
C VAL A 641 33.41 8.35 -18.08
N GLU A 642 33.16 9.66 -18.16
CA GLU A 642 34.14 10.72 -17.88
C GLU A 642 34.86 10.58 -16.52
N GLN A 643 34.11 10.33 -15.45
CA GLN A 643 34.70 10.19 -14.11
C GLN A 643 35.58 8.94 -13.98
N ALA A 644 35.22 7.83 -14.64
CA ALA A 644 36.03 6.63 -14.67
C ALA A 644 37.31 6.83 -15.50
N ILE A 645 37.24 7.64 -16.56
CA ILE A 645 38.42 8.04 -17.37
C ILE A 645 39.40 8.86 -16.53
N ILE A 646 38.90 9.80 -15.73
CA ILE A 646 39.73 10.60 -14.82
C ILE A 646 40.38 9.69 -13.77
N GLU A 647 39.60 8.82 -13.12
CA GLU A 647 40.08 7.85 -12.12
C GLU A 647 41.18 6.95 -12.71
N PHE A 648 40.92 6.36 -13.89
CA PHE A 648 41.87 5.46 -14.53
C PHE A 648 43.18 6.16 -14.89
N ASN A 649 43.13 7.39 -15.44
CA ASN A 649 44.34 8.15 -15.75
C ASN A 649 45.15 8.50 -14.49
N GLN A 650 44.49 8.78 -13.36
CA GLN A 650 45.18 9.03 -12.09
C GLN A 650 45.86 7.75 -11.55
N LEU A 651 45.20 6.60 -11.68
CA LEU A 651 45.76 5.31 -11.27
C LEU A 651 47.01 4.93 -12.09
N LEU A 652 47.04 5.22 -13.39
CA LEU A 652 48.18 4.93 -14.26
C LEU A 652 49.46 5.74 -13.91
N VAL A 653 49.32 6.89 -13.23
CA VAL A 653 50.48 7.69 -12.79
C VAL A 653 51.27 6.97 -11.70
N SER A 654 50.61 6.16 -10.87
CA SER A 654 51.24 5.45 -9.74
C SER A 654 52.12 4.27 -10.21
N PRO A 655 53.45 4.30 -9.97
CA PRO A 655 54.36 3.26 -10.47
C PRO A 655 54.08 1.87 -9.88
N SER A 656 53.75 1.79 -8.59
CA SER A 656 53.45 0.54 -7.90
C SER A 656 52.15 -0.09 -8.42
N PHE A 657 51.10 0.73 -8.58
CA PHE A 657 49.81 0.27 -9.06
C PHE A 657 49.88 -0.31 -10.48
N ALA A 658 50.55 0.40 -11.39
CA ALA A 658 50.70 -0.02 -12.77
C ALA A 658 51.46 -1.36 -12.90
N LEU A 659 52.51 -1.57 -12.11
CA LEU A 659 53.29 -2.81 -12.14
C LEU A 659 52.54 -3.99 -11.51
N GLU A 660 51.82 -3.77 -10.40
CA GLU A 660 51.02 -4.80 -9.73
C GLU A 660 49.89 -5.34 -10.64
N ASN A 661 49.31 -4.48 -11.48
CA ASN A 661 48.15 -4.82 -12.32
C ASN A 661 48.50 -5.01 -13.82
N LYS A 662 49.76 -5.30 -14.13
CA LYS A 662 50.27 -5.31 -15.52
C LYS A 662 49.45 -6.16 -16.49
N GLU A 663 49.05 -7.36 -16.09
CA GLU A 663 48.39 -8.33 -17.00
C GLU A 663 47.02 -7.83 -17.42
N VAL A 664 46.27 -7.27 -16.47
CA VAL A 664 44.96 -6.67 -16.70
C VAL A 664 45.09 -5.44 -17.59
N ILE A 665 46.01 -4.53 -17.25
CA ILE A 665 46.21 -3.27 -17.99
C ILE A 665 46.64 -3.52 -19.44
N LEU A 666 47.65 -4.38 -19.66
CA LEU A 666 48.14 -4.70 -21.01
C LEU A 666 47.06 -5.35 -21.88
N SER A 667 46.29 -6.27 -21.32
CA SER A 667 45.23 -6.97 -22.08
C SER A 667 44.13 -6.04 -22.60
N VAL A 668 43.90 -4.92 -21.93
CA VAL A 668 42.85 -3.96 -22.26
C VAL A 668 43.39 -2.76 -23.05
N LEU A 669 44.63 -2.35 -22.85
CA LEU A 669 45.27 -1.28 -23.62
C LEU A 669 45.45 -1.60 -25.10
N VAL A 670 45.33 -2.86 -25.53
CA VAL A 670 45.28 -3.24 -26.96
C VAL A 670 43.92 -2.90 -27.59
N LYS A 671 42.90 -2.50 -26.81
CA LYS A 671 41.57 -2.15 -27.31
C LYS A 671 41.42 -0.64 -27.51
N ALA A 672 41.01 -0.23 -28.71
CA ALA A 672 40.74 1.17 -29.07
C ALA A 672 39.81 1.87 -28.09
N ASP A 673 38.78 1.16 -27.63
CA ASP A 673 37.78 1.65 -26.68
C ASP A 673 38.38 2.11 -25.34
N VAL A 674 39.62 1.75 -25.02
CA VAL A 674 40.27 2.11 -23.74
C VAL A 674 41.47 3.03 -23.93
N TRP A 675 42.41 2.70 -24.82
CA TRP A 675 43.63 3.52 -24.96
C TRP A 675 43.33 4.92 -25.49
N GLN A 676 42.25 5.12 -26.25
CA GLN A 676 41.83 6.45 -26.73
C GLN A 676 41.45 7.44 -25.61
N HIS A 677 41.16 6.91 -24.41
CA HIS A 677 40.81 7.70 -23.23
C HIS A 677 42.00 7.91 -22.29
N VAL A 678 43.17 7.31 -22.59
CA VAL A 678 44.40 7.52 -21.81
C VAL A 678 45.11 8.78 -22.30
N TYR A 679 45.57 9.62 -21.37
CA TYR A 679 46.35 10.80 -21.73
C TYR A 679 47.69 10.38 -22.37
N PRO A 680 48.10 11.01 -23.50
CA PRO A 680 49.30 10.60 -24.24
C PRO A 680 50.56 10.50 -23.37
N ALA A 681 50.77 11.47 -22.47
CA ALA A 681 51.90 11.46 -21.54
C ALA A 681 51.87 10.28 -20.56
N ASN A 682 50.68 9.90 -20.08
CA ASN A 682 50.52 8.76 -19.18
C ASN A 682 50.78 7.44 -19.91
N LEU A 683 50.30 7.32 -21.15
CA LEU A 683 50.53 6.13 -21.99
C LEU A 683 52.03 5.94 -22.28
N VAL A 684 52.72 7.02 -22.66
CA VAL A 684 54.18 7.01 -22.87
C VAL A 684 54.91 6.59 -21.62
N ALA A 685 54.63 7.24 -20.48
CA ALA A 685 55.27 6.91 -19.22
C ALA A 685 55.03 5.45 -18.82
N LEU A 686 53.83 4.92 -19.06
CA LEU A 686 53.49 3.53 -18.78
C LEU A 686 54.30 2.54 -19.63
N ILE A 687 54.38 2.75 -20.95
CA ILE A 687 55.13 1.90 -21.88
C ILE A 687 56.62 1.89 -21.50
N LEU A 688 57.20 3.07 -21.27
CA LEU A 688 58.61 3.21 -20.87
C LEU A 688 58.91 2.50 -19.54
N ARG A 689 57.98 2.61 -18.57
CA ARG A 689 58.11 1.92 -17.27
C ARG A 689 58.04 0.41 -17.41
N TYR A 690 57.07 -0.11 -18.18
CA TYR A 690 56.98 -1.55 -18.41
C TYR A 690 58.18 -2.08 -19.17
N HIS A 691 58.72 -1.32 -20.13
CA HIS A 691 59.95 -1.69 -20.82
C HIS A 691 61.15 -1.72 -19.85
N ALA A 692 61.34 -0.68 -19.04
CA ALA A 692 62.44 -0.63 -18.05
C ALA A 692 62.36 -1.75 -16.99
N ALA A 693 61.15 -2.20 -16.67
CA ALA A 693 60.91 -3.30 -15.73
C ALA A 693 60.93 -4.70 -16.38
N ASN A 694 61.23 -4.82 -17.68
CA ASN A 694 61.08 -6.06 -18.46
C ASN A 694 59.67 -6.71 -18.33
N ALA A 695 58.65 -5.87 -18.13
CA ALA A 695 57.27 -6.28 -17.89
C ALA A 695 56.41 -6.32 -19.17
N ILE A 696 56.92 -5.79 -20.28
CA ILE A 696 56.29 -5.84 -21.61
C ILE A 696 57.20 -6.61 -22.58
N THR A 697 56.64 -7.54 -23.35
CA THR A 697 57.38 -8.22 -24.42
C THR A 697 57.33 -7.41 -25.72
N GLY A 698 58.25 -7.65 -26.65
CA GLY A 698 58.18 -7.03 -27.99
C GLY A 698 56.84 -7.28 -28.68
N HIS A 699 56.32 -8.50 -28.58
CA HIS A 699 55.01 -8.87 -29.14
C HIS A 699 53.82 -8.12 -28.49
N ASP A 700 53.89 -7.78 -27.19
CA ASP A 700 52.84 -6.99 -26.54
C ASP A 700 52.86 -5.52 -27.01
N LEU A 701 54.07 -5.00 -27.22
CA LEU A 701 54.28 -3.67 -27.80
C LEU A 701 53.74 -3.64 -29.23
N ASP A 702 54.07 -4.64 -30.06
CA ASP A 702 53.61 -4.73 -31.45
C ASP A 702 52.08 -4.74 -31.52
N LYS A 703 51.40 -5.53 -30.68
CA LYS A 703 49.93 -5.55 -30.60
C LYS A 703 49.32 -4.19 -30.24
N LEU A 704 49.92 -3.51 -29.27
CA LEU A 704 49.47 -2.19 -28.84
C LEU A 704 49.64 -1.16 -29.97
N MET A 705 50.79 -1.21 -30.65
CA MET A 705 51.12 -0.33 -31.76
C MET A 705 50.23 -0.58 -32.98
N ASP A 706 49.98 -1.85 -33.33
CA ASP A 706 49.06 -2.25 -34.38
C ASP A 706 47.64 -1.73 -34.09
N SER A 707 47.16 -1.86 -32.85
CA SER A 707 45.86 -1.32 -32.45
C SER A 707 45.77 0.20 -32.67
N MET A 708 46.78 0.95 -32.24
CA MET A 708 46.83 2.41 -32.42
C MET A 708 46.90 2.83 -33.89
N ALA A 709 47.63 2.07 -34.71
CA ALA A 709 47.80 2.36 -36.12
C ALA A 709 46.57 1.98 -36.97
N HIS A 710 45.74 1.04 -36.50
CA HIS A 710 44.60 0.52 -37.26
C HIS A 710 43.22 0.92 -36.72
N ALA A 711 43.13 1.55 -35.55
CA ALA A 711 41.86 2.06 -35.04
C ALA A 711 41.30 3.23 -35.87
N SER A 712 39.97 3.33 -35.90
CA SER A 712 39.23 4.44 -36.48
C SER A 712 38.56 5.23 -35.35
N LEU A 713 39.16 6.37 -34.95
CA LEU A 713 38.63 7.21 -33.88
C LEU A 713 37.68 8.29 -34.41
N THR A 714 36.71 8.68 -33.59
CA THR A 714 35.76 9.76 -33.90
C THR A 714 36.39 11.16 -33.83
N ASP A 715 37.44 11.34 -33.03
CA ASP A 715 38.22 12.59 -32.94
C ASP A 715 39.62 12.42 -33.58
N PRO A 716 39.79 12.83 -34.85
CA PRO A 716 41.05 12.66 -35.57
C PRO A 716 42.18 13.55 -35.03
N ARG A 717 41.88 14.69 -34.39
CA ARG A 717 42.91 15.56 -33.81
C ARG A 717 43.51 14.94 -32.55
N LYS A 718 42.66 14.43 -31.66
CA LYS A 718 43.11 13.71 -30.46
C LYS A 718 43.91 12.45 -30.83
N HIS A 719 43.49 11.74 -31.88
CA HIS A 719 44.25 10.60 -32.42
C HIS A 719 45.63 11.03 -32.92
N PHE A 720 45.70 12.13 -33.69
CA PHE A 720 46.95 12.67 -34.21
C PHE A 720 47.91 13.07 -33.08
N GLU A 721 47.42 13.78 -32.06
CA GLU A 721 48.23 14.16 -30.90
C GLU A 721 48.82 12.95 -30.19
N LEU A 722 48.03 11.88 -30.04
CA LEU A 722 48.47 10.64 -29.39
C LEU A 722 49.53 9.91 -30.23
N LEU A 723 49.30 9.72 -31.53
CA LEU A 723 50.28 9.13 -32.46
C LEU A 723 51.57 9.95 -32.52
N ALA A 724 51.46 11.28 -32.61
CA ALA A 724 52.60 12.19 -32.64
C ALA A 724 53.42 12.10 -31.35
N THR A 725 52.76 12.03 -30.20
CA THR A 725 53.41 11.94 -28.89
C THR A 725 54.14 10.61 -28.71
N VAL A 726 53.49 9.50 -29.06
CA VAL A 726 54.11 8.16 -29.00
C VAL A 726 55.31 8.07 -29.94
N LEU A 727 55.19 8.59 -31.17
CA LEU A 727 56.28 8.55 -32.15
C LEU A 727 57.47 9.45 -31.74
N LYS A 728 57.23 10.59 -31.07
CA LYS A 728 58.31 11.43 -30.54
C LYS A 728 59.06 10.76 -29.38
N GLU A 729 58.33 10.19 -28.43
CA GLU A 729 58.89 9.77 -27.14
C GLU A 729 59.31 8.29 -27.08
N ILE A 730 58.75 7.44 -27.94
CA ILE A 730 58.95 5.97 -27.90
C ILE A 730 59.33 5.38 -29.25
N SER A 731 59.71 6.22 -30.23
CA SER A 731 60.13 5.75 -31.56
C SER A 731 61.22 4.68 -31.51
N TYR A 732 62.20 4.82 -30.62
CA TYR A 732 63.31 3.87 -30.50
C TYR A 732 62.90 2.44 -30.11
N LEU A 733 61.68 2.23 -29.58
CA LEU A 733 61.14 0.91 -29.29
C LEU A 733 60.35 0.30 -30.47
N LEU A 734 60.01 1.10 -31.48
CA LEU A 734 59.35 0.62 -32.69
C LEU A 734 60.35 -0.13 -33.56
N ASP A 735 59.88 -1.19 -34.22
CA ASP A 735 60.57 -1.79 -35.34
C ASP A 735 60.22 -1.06 -36.65
N THR A 736 60.89 -1.43 -37.75
CA THR A 736 60.68 -0.76 -39.04
C THR A 736 59.24 -0.92 -39.55
N ALA A 737 58.60 -2.06 -39.29
CA ALA A 737 57.21 -2.31 -39.69
C ALA A 737 56.21 -1.46 -38.90
N GLY A 738 56.35 -1.40 -37.58
CA GLY A 738 55.50 -0.58 -36.69
C GLY A 738 55.64 0.91 -36.98
N PHE A 739 56.84 1.40 -37.28
CA PHE A 739 57.02 2.79 -37.70
C PHE A 739 56.31 3.12 -39.02
N ILE A 740 56.40 2.23 -40.01
CA ILE A 740 55.67 2.38 -41.28
C ILE A 740 54.16 2.41 -41.03
N ALA A 741 53.64 1.54 -40.16
CA ALA A 741 52.23 1.51 -39.78
C ALA A 741 51.79 2.84 -39.15
N PHE A 742 52.60 3.43 -38.28
CA PHE A 742 52.33 4.75 -37.67
C PHE A 742 52.30 5.89 -38.70
N LEU A 743 53.22 5.90 -39.68
CA LEU A 743 53.20 6.89 -40.75
C LEU A 743 51.94 6.78 -41.62
N TYR A 744 51.49 5.55 -41.91
CA TYR A 744 50.22 5.32 -42.58
C TYR A 744 49.02 5.75 -41.73
N ALA A 745 49.06 5.55 -40.41
CA ALA A 745 48.00 6.00 -39.51
C ALA A 745 47.89 7.54 -39.50
N ILE A 746 49.02 8.25 -39.40
CA ILE A 746 49.07 9.71 -39.52
C ILE A 746 48.50 10.17 -40.86
N LYS A 747 48.86 9.51 -41.97
CA LYS A 747 48.31 9.79 -43.29
C LYS A 747 46.78 9.69 -43.33
N ARG A 748 46.19 8.64 -42.71
CA ARG A 748 44.72 8.43 -42.71
C ARG A 748 43.95 9.56 -42.00
N LEU A 749 44.61 10.28 -41.09
CA LEU A 749 43.98 11.40 -40.36
C LEU A 749 43.92 12.67 -41.21
N HIS A 750 44.63 12.74 -42.34
CA HIS A 750 44.70 13.92 -43.21
C HIS A 750 45.12 15.21 -42.47
N ILE A 751 45.93 15.09 -41.42
CA ILE A 751 46.50 16.22 -40.65
C ILE A 751 47.98 16.35 -41.01
N SER A 752 48.41 17.58 -41.32
CA SER A 752 49.82 17.88 -41.66
C SER A 752 50.74 17.61 -40.47
N ILE A 753 51.90 17.00 -40.74
CA ILE A 753 52.89 16.71 -39.69
C ILE A 753 53.53 17.99 -39.12
N LYS A 754 53.39 19.14 -39.79
CA LYS A 754 53.84 20.46 -39.28
C LYS A 754 52.98 21.01 -38.16
N THR A 755 51.78 20.46 -37.96
CA THR A 755 50.91 20.87 -36.85
C THR A 755 51.59 20.64 -35.49
N ASP A 756 52.54 19.70 -35.41
CA ASP A 756 53.44 19.53 -34.26
C ASP A 756 54.87 19.93 -34.64
N ALA A 757 55.43 20.96 -33.99
CA ALA A 757 56.73 21.52 -34.33
C ALA A 757 57.93 20.57 -34.15
N LYS A 758 57.78 19.46 -33.40
CA LYS A 758 58.86 18.49 -33.14
C LYS A 758 58.73 17.21 -33.95
N LEU A 759 57.54 16.93 -34.48
CA LEU A 759 57.24 15.68 -35.17
C LEU A 759 58.03 15.49 -36.48
N PRO A 760 58.21 16.50 -37.36
CA PRO A 760 59.02 16.35 -38.58
C PRO A 760 60.47 15.93 -38.28
N VAL A 761 61.08 16.54 -37.27
CA VAL A 761 62.45 16.22 -36.83
C VAL A 761 62.53 14.80 -36.28
N ALA A 762 61.56 14.36 -35.48
CA ALA A 762 61.51 13.01 -34.93
C ALA A 762 61.39 11.95 -36.05
N ILE A 763 60.50 12.19 -37.02
CA ILE A 763 60.31 11.32 -38.19
C ILE A 763 61.60 11.24 -39.02
N ALA A 764 62.23 12.37 -39.32
CA ALA A 764 63.49 12.44 -40.07
C ALA A 764 64.61 11.67 -39.38
N THR A 765 64.77 11.88 -38.06
CA THR A 765 65.76 11.17 -37.24
C THR A 765 65.56 9.67 -37.32
N TYR A 766 64.32 9.21 -37.19
CA TYR A 766 64.02 7.80 -37.15
C TYR A 766 64.16 7.11 -38.51
N LEU A 767 63.75 7.78 -39.60
CA LEU A 767 63.95 7.29 -40.96
C LEU A 767 65.43 6.98 -41.24
N ILE A 768 66.33 7.90 -40.88
CA ILE A 768 67.77 7.73 -41.07
C ILE A 768 68.34 6.66 -40.13
N GLN A 769 67.91 6.63 -38.86
CA GLN A 769 68.37 5.63 -37.90
C GLN A 769 68.02 4.19 -38.34
N GLN A 770 66.79 3.96 -38.82
CA GLN A 770 66.41 2.62 -39.29
C GLN A 770 67.06 2.25 -40.62
N GLU A 771 67.29 3.22 -41.51
CA GLU A 771 68.05 2.97 -42.76
C GLU A 771 69.48 2.48 -42.47
N LEU A 772 70.10 2.98 -41.39
CA LEU A 772 71.45 2.62 -40.98
C LEU A 772 71.50 1.31 -40.16
N ARG A 773 70.36 0.76 -39.74
CA ARG A 773 70.26 -0.38 -38.82
C ARG A 773 70.59 -1.72 -39.48
N SER A 774 70.01 -2.00 -40.65
CA SER A 774 70.26 -3.23 -41.40
C SER A 774 70.01 -3.05 -42.91
N PRO A 775 70.64 -3.86 -43.77
CA PRO A 775 70.40 -3.80 -45.22
C PRO A 775 68.96 -4.14 -45.61
N ASN A 776 68.27 -4.97 -44.83
CA ASN A 776 66.86 -5.30 -45.07
C ASN A 776 65.94 -4.12 -44.72
N ASP A 777 66.18 -3.45 -43.60
CA ASP A 777 65.41 -2.28 -43.18
C ASP A 777 65.60 -1.12 -44.15
N LYS A 778 66.84 -0.92 -44.64
CA LYS A 778 67.16 0.02 -45.72
C LYS A 778 66.31 -0.22 -46.97
N MET A 779 66.25 -1.47 -47.44
CA MET A 779 65.45 -1.83 -48.63
C MET A 779 63.95 -1.59 -48.40
N LEU A 780 63.43 -1.96 -47.23
CA LEU A 780 62.03 -1.76 -46.84
C LEU A 780 61.66 -0.29 -46.79
N ILE A 781 62.47 0.55 -46.14
CA ILE A 781 62.24 2.00 -46.03
C ILE A 781 62.29 2.66 -47.39
N HIS A 782 63.26 2.30 -48.24
CA HIS A 782 63.35 2.88 -49.59
C HIS A 782 62.14 2.52 -50.45
N SER A 783 61.72 1.24 -50.44
CA SER A 783 60.51 0.80 -51.14
C SER A 783 59.24 1.45 -50.61
N PHE A 784 59.16 1.63 -49.29
CA PHE A 784 58.03 2.29 -48.65
C PHE A 784 57.99 3.77 -49.02
N MET A 785 59.11 4.50 -48.90
CA MET A 785 59.15 5.96 -49.14
C MET A 785 58.85 6.32 -50.59
N ASP A 786 59.34 5.56 -51.58
CA ASP A 786 59.03 5.82 -53.00
C ASP A 786 57.51 5.73 -53.26
N ARG A 787 56.84 4.73 -52.69
CA ARG A 787 55.38 4.55 -52.82
C ARG A 787 54.59 5.54 -51.97
N PHE A 788 54.97 5.72 -50.71
CA PHE A 788 54.26 6.54 -49.73
C PHE A 788 54.25 8.02 -50.13
N LEU A 789 55.38 8.54 -50.62
CA LEU A 789 55.50 9.92 -51.08
C LEU A 789 54.76 10.17 -52.40
N THR A 790 54.61 9.15 -53.24
CA THR A 790 53.76 9.23 -54.44
C THR A 790 52.29 9.37 -54.04
N ASP A 791 51.86 8.61 -53.03
CA ASP A 791 50.46 8.63 -52.56
C ASP A 791 50.17 9.73 -51.52
N TYR A 792 51.19 10.40 -50.98
CA TYR A 792 51.06 11.46 -49.97
C TYR A 792 52.21 12.51 -50.08
N PRO A 793 52.21 13.34 -51.13
CA PRO A 793 53.31 14.27 -51.42
C PRO A 793 53.45 15.40 -50.39
N GLU A 794 52.35 15.79 -49.74
CA GLU A 794 52.33 16.82 -48.69
C GLU A 794 53.26 16.48 -47.53
N PHE A 795 53.37 15.22 -47.14
CA PHE A 795 54.31 14.75 -46.12
C PHE A 795 55.76 15.03 -46.49
N GLY A 796 56.14 14.80 -47.75
CA GLY A 796 57.48 15.07 -48.24
C GLY A 796 57.77 16.57 -48.36
N HIS A 797 56.76 17.39 -48.61
CA HIS A 797 56.86 18.84 -48.53
C HIS A 797 57.01 19.32 -47.07
N ASP A 798 56.31 18.67 -46.14
CA ASP A 798 56.38 18.99 -44.72
C ASP A 798 57.75 18.75 -44.10
N LEU A 799 58.36 17.60 -44.39
CA LEU A 799 59.73 17.28 -43.96
C LEU A 799 60.80 18.22 -44.55
N ARG A 800 60.58 18.74 -45.77
CA ARG A 800 61.54 19.63 -46.45
C ARG A 800 61.51 21.06 -45.94
N GLN A 801 60.33 21.56 -45.58
CA GLN A 801 60.17 22.93 -45.09
C GLN A 801 60.67 23.10 -43.66
N ASP A 802 60.77 22.03 -42.88
CA ASP A 802 61.44 22.05 -41.58
C ASP A 802 62.96 21.95 -41.76
N SER A 803 63.68 23.04 -41.43
CA SER A 803 65.12 23.14 -41.69
C SER A 803 65.94 22.07 -40.97
N LYS A 804 65.55 21.70 -39.75
CA LYS A 804 66.26 20.69 -38.95
C LYS A 804 65.98 19.27 -39.44
N ALA A 805 64.72 18.98 -39.76
CA ALA A 805 64.35 17.68 -40.34
C ALA A 805 65.06 17.48 -41.69
N TRP A 806 65.16 18.52 -42.51
CA TRP A 806 65.83 18.47 -43.79
C TRP A 806 67.35 18.24 -43.67
N GLU A 807 68.03 18.92 -42.74
CA GLU A 807 69.45 18.68 -42.44
C GLU A 807 69.73 17.21 -42.06
N ILE A 808 68.83 16.59 -41.29
CA ILE A 808 68.94 15.18 -40.91
C ILE A 808 68.76 14.26 -42.12
N ILE A 809 67.75 14.52 -42.96
CA ILE A 809 67.45 13.68 -44.12
C ILE A 809 68.57 13.69 -45.16
N GLN A 810 69.31 14.81 -45.28
CA GLN A 810 70.46 14.92 -46.18
C GLN A 810 71.61 13.94 -45.88
N GLN A 811 71.57 13.25 -44.74
CA GLN A 811 72.49 12.16 -44.42
C GLN A 811 72.25 10.90 -45.29
N SER A 812 71.12 10.82 -46.00
CA SER A 812 70.78 9.74 -46.95
C SER A 812 70.53 10.30 -48.35
N ASP A 813 71.41 9.94 -49.29
CA ASP A 813 71.28 10.35 -50.70
C ASP A 813 69.97 9.85 -51.33
N GLN A 814 69.54 8.63 -50.97
CA GLN A 814 68.38 7.98 -51.56
C GLN A 814 67.06 8.57 -51.04
N ILE A 815 66.93 8.80 -49.72
CA ILE A 815 65.73 9.45 -49.15
C ILE A 815 65.66 10.91 -49.63
N THR A 816 66.80 11.60 -49.69
CA THR A 816 66.89 12.95 -50.26
C THR A 816 66.44 12.98 -51.72
N PHE A 817 66.83 11.99 -52.52
CA PHE A 817 66.38 11.83 -53.91
C PHE A 817 64.86 11.65 -53.99
N PHE A 818 64.27 10.75 -53.19
CA PHE A 818 62.81 10.54 -53.17
C PHE A 818 62.05 11.83 -52.82
N LEU A 819 62.50 12.57 -51.82
CA LEU A 819 61.84 13.83 -51.42
C LEU A 819 62.00 14.94 -52.45
N LYS A 820 63.15 15.05 -53.13
CA LYS A 820 63.33 16.00 -54.24
C LYS A 820 62.43 15.67 -55.43
N ARG A 821 62.15 14.38 -55.68
CA ARG A 821 61.27 13.91 -56.77
C ARG A 821 59.80 14.28 -56.59
N THR A 822 59.35 14.60 -55.38
CA THR A 822 57.95 15.01 -55.10
C THR A 822 57.56 16.41 -55.64
N LEU A 823 58.45 17.10 -56.36
CA LEU A 823 58.14 18.36 -57.04
C LEU A 823 57.30 18.11 -58.32
N ARG A 824 56.00 18.43 -58.23
CA ARG A 824 55.26 19.03 -59.34
C ARG A 824 54.54 20.28 -58.83
N ASP A 825 54.67 21.37 -59.58
CA ASP A 825 54.14 22.71 -59.29
C ASP A 825 52.63 22.70 -58.96
N PRO A 826 52.16 23.50 -57.98
CA PRO A 826 50.74 23.60 -57.63
C PRO A 826 49.94 24.59 -58.51
N GLU A 827 50.51 25.10 -59.60
CA GLU A 827 49.80 26.02 -60.50
C GLU A 827 49.32 25.29 -61.76
N THR A 828 48.20 24.57 -61.65
CA THR A 828 47.13 24.46 -62.66
C THR A 828 46.19 23.31 -62.30
N LYS A 829 45.11 23.62 -61.58
CA LYS A 829 43.73 23.12 -61.81
C LYS A 829 42.80 23.66 -60.74
N ASN A 830 42.48 24.95 -60.87
CA ASN A 830 41.15 25.41 -60.50
C ASN A 830 40.23 25.07 -61.67
N GLU A 831 39.45 23.99 -61.56
CA GLU A 831 38.17 23.90 -62.24
C GLU A 831 37.27 22.87 -61.55
N LYS A 832 36.32 23.42 -60.78
CA LYS A 832 34.94 22.97 -60.54
C LYS A 832 34.73 21.56 -59.97
N THR A 833 34.39 21.58 -58.68
CA THR A 833 33.42 20.72 -58.00
C THR A 833 32.27 20.28 -58.90
N GLU A 834 32.03 18.97 -58.99
CA GLU A 834 30.79 18.29 -58.56
C GLU A 834 30.90 16.76 -58.74
N ASP A 835 30.39 16.05 -57.73
CA ASP A 835 29.95 14.65 -57.71
C ASP A 835 30.88 13.50 -58.16
N VAL A 836 31.42 12.77 -57.17
CA VAL A 836 31.61 11.30 -57.30
C VAL A 836 31.20 10.59 -56.01
N THR A 837 30.07 9.91 -56.10
CA THR A 837 29.62 8.87 -55.19
C THR A 837 30.42 7.57 -55.42
N HIS A 838 30.75 6.91 -54.31
CA HIS A 838 31.03 5.49 -54.11
C HIS A 838 32.24 4.77 -54.77
N SER A 839 32.99 4.14 -53.85
CA SER A 839 33.43 2.74 -53.89
C SER A 839 34.51 2.34 -54.90
N ASN A 840 35.69 2.00 -54.37
CA ASN A 840 36.23 0.64 -54.46
C ASN A 840 37.36 0.42 -53.45
N LEU A 841 37.04 -0.28 -52.37
CA LEU A 841 37.97 -1.04 -51.53
C LEU A 841 38.20 -2.40 -52.21
N VAL A 842 39.42 -2.70 -52.67
CA VAL A 842 39.89 -4.08 -52.85
C VAL A 842 41.39 -4.20 -52.52
N SER A 843 41.65 -5.07 -51.53
CA SER A 843 42.83 -5.93 -51.29
C SER A 843 44.21 -5.33 -50.97
N LEU A 844 44.61 -5.49 -49.71
CA LEU A 844 45.93 -6.05 -49.35
C LEU A 844 45.72 -7.12 -48.26
N SER A 845 45.10 -8.22 -48.65
CA SER A 845 45.08 -9.48 -47.90
C SER A 845 46.08 -10.44 -48.55
N LEU A 846 47.33 -10.39 -48.10
CA LEU A 846 48.41 -11.26 -48.57
C LEU A 846 49.09 -12.01 -47.41
N PHE A 847 48.29 -12.54 -46.48
CA PHE A 847 48.70 -13.70 -45.67
C PHE A 847 47.46 -14.58 -45.43
N LYS A 848 47.39 -15.71 -46.16
CA LYS A 848 46.42 -16.78 -45.90
C LYS A 848 46.90 -17.60 -44.71
N HIS A 849 46.08 -17.74 -43.68
CA HIS A 849 45.96 -19.02 -42.97
C HIS A 849 44.60 -19.64 -43.33
N LEU A 850 44.66 -20.90 -43.74
CA LEU A 850 43.52 -21.75 -44.11
C LEU A 850 42.56 -21.94 -42.92
N THR A 851 41.26 -21.84 -43.15
CA THR A 851 40.23 -22.81 -42.69
C THR A 851 38.86 -22.47 -43.32
N GLY A 852 38.06 -23.51 -43.58
CA GLY A 852 36.90 -23.52 -44.48
C GLY A 852 35.60 -22.85 -43.97
N PRO A 853 34.48 -23.02 -44.71
CA PRO A 853 33.43 -22.01 -44.80
C PRO A 853 32.27 -22.27 -43.83
N VAL A 854 31.78 -21.21 -43.18
CA VAL A 854 30.39 -21.11 -42.73
C VAL A 854 29.90 -19.70 -43.02
N ASN A 855 28.77 -19.63 -43.73
CA ASN A 855 28.10 -18.40 -44.17
C ASN A 855 27.62 -17.52 -43.00
N PRO A 856 27.52 -16.19 -43.20
CA PRO A 856 27.06 -15.23 -42.21
C PRO A 856 25.51 -15.11 -42.20
N PRO A 857 24.90 -14.62 -41.11
CA PRO A 857 23.50 -14.22 -41.11
C PRO A 857 23.37 -12.77 -41.61
N LEU A 858 22.43 -12.54 -42.53
CA LEU A 858 21.98 -11.23 -42.99
C LEU A 858 20.61 -10.89 -42.39
N SER A 859 20.39 -9.61 -42.09
CA SER A 859 19.10 -8.93 -41.92
C SER A 859 19.32 -7.41 -42.00
N PRO A 860 18.30 -6.54 -42.15
CA PRO A 860 16.95 -6.64 -42.78
C PRO A 860 16.73 -5.42 -43.77
N MET A 861 15.63 -5.17 -44.51
CA MET A 861 14.25 -4.80 -44.14
C MET A 861 13.44 -4.40 -45.42
N GLU A 862 12.11 -4.58 -45.37
CA GLU A 862 11.01 -3.89 -46.14
C GLU A 862 10.91 -4.06 -47.68
N MET A 863 9.77 -4.15 -48.37
CA MET A 863 8.33 -4.07 -48.05
C MET A 863 7.50 -4.70 -49.22
N GLN A 864 6.29 -5.18 -48.90
CA GLN A 864 5.08 -5.31 -49.76
C GLN A 864 4.99 -6.33 -50.92
N GLY A 865 3.94 -7.16 -50.85
CA GLY A 865 2.92 -7.17 -51.91
C GLY A 865 2.52 -8.52 -52.55
N ALA A 866 1.25 -8.89 -52.33
CA ALA A 866 0.34 -9.63 -53.21
C ALA A 866 0.19 -11.18 -53.09
N LYS A 867 -0.98 -11.53 -52.55
CA LYS A 867 -2.05 -12.43 -53.08
C LYS A 867 -1.69 -13.86 -53.55
N GLN A 868 -2.23 -14.83 -52.78
CA GLN A 868 -3.06 -16.00 -53.14
C GLN A 868 -2.76 -16.81 -54.44
N PRO A 869 -2.91 -18.16 -54.41
CA PRO A 869 -4.20 -18.78 -54.12
C PRO A 869 -4.19 -20.09 -53.29
N THR A 870 -5.32 -20.36 -52.66
CA THR A 870 -5.88 -21.68 -52.28
C THR A 870 -6.07 -22.56 -53.54
N PRO A 871 -6.19 -23.91 -53.47
CA PRO A 871 -7.22 -24.57 -52.63
C PRO A 871 -6.96 -26.01 -52.12
N ASN A 872 -7.93 -26.43 -51.30
CA ASN A 872 -8.29 -27.78 -50.83
C ASN A 872 -7.34 -28.38 -49.79
N SER A 873 -7.79 -28.75 -48.58
CA SER A 873 -9.10 -29.19 -48.09
C SER A 873 -9.16 -29.04 -46.58
#